data_AF-A0A8J5WYF1-F1
#
_entry.id   AF-A0A8J5WYF1-F1
#
_cell.length_a   1.000
_cell.length_b   1.000
_cell.length_c   1.000
_cell.angle_alpha   90.00
_cell.angle_beta   90.00
_cell.angle_gamma   90.00
#
_symmetry.space_group_name_H-M   'P 1'
#
loop_
_entity.id
_entity.type
_entity.pdbx_description
1 polymer ?
#
loop_
_entity_poly.entity_id
_entity_poly.type
_entity_poly.pdbx_seq_one_letter_code
_entity_poly.pdbx_strand_id
1 'polypeptide(L)'
;MGEMLLHAPRRSSLLLAVCWCSRLLLLFPVPASAMPLCTDSRAPVPMNGTMGFCGGGGGGGSTCCGASADAALRKQFEAMNVSDAACAGVVKSVLCAVRLDRYFVARSSELFNSSSKIRMVPLLCNGPTSASSAGSKDSTQDYCKLVWETCKNVTILDSPFQPPLQGGAGLPSSSSKFTVVWQSENDFCTSFGGSSDNQSVCLNGNAVSFNTTEPSPSPKGICLERIGNGSYLNMAPHPDGSNRVFLSNQAGKIWLAAVPEQGSGGTLQFDEASPFLDITDEVHLDSEFGLMGIAFHPKFATNGRFFVSYNCDRTQSPNCAGRCSCNSDVNCDPSKVGTDNGAQPCKYQVVVSEYSAKVPSSNVSEATSANPSEVRRIFTMGLPYTSHHGGQILFGPTDGYMYLMMGDGGKGDPFNFSQNKKSLLGKIMRFDIDAIQSQSQILNKSLWGNYSIPKDNPFTDDSGLEPEIWALGLRNPWRCSFDSERPSYFYCADVGQDLYEEVDLISKGGNYGWRVYEGPYIYQPEWSPGGNTSLKSINAISPVMGYNHSAVNKNIGSASITGGFVYRGSSDPCLYGRYMYADLYASAMWTGTETPESSGNYTSTQIPFSCSKNSPIPCDSAAGDSLPSLGYVFLLWRGQ
;
A
#
# COMPACT_ATOMS: atom_id res chain seq x y z
N MET A 1 5.76 -49.62 38.68
CA MET A 1 6.22 -51.02 38.85
C MET A 1 5.08 -51.85 38.29
N GLY A 2 5.10 -52.32 37.05
CA GLY A 2 5.88 -53.46 36.54
C GLY A 2 4.87 -54.56 36.14
N GLU A 3 5.04 -55.39 35.11
CA GLU A 3 6.19 -55.57 34.19
C GLU A 3 5.87 -55.07 32.75
N MET A 4 5.93 -55.77 31.59
CA MET A 4 6.33 -57.15 31.21
C MET A 4 6.78 -57.26 29.72
N LEU A 5 7.82 -58.08 29.48
CA LEU A 5 8.18 -59.01 28.35
C LEU A 5 7.43 -58.96 26.97
N LEU A 6 7.96 -59.37 25.79
CA LEU A 6 9.23 -60.03 25.37
C LEU A 6 9.49 -59.96 23.82
N HIS A 7 10.77 -59.82 23.41
CA HIS A 7 11.45 -60.29 22.16
C HIS A 7 10.92 -60.06 20.70
N ALA A 8 11.80 -60.40 19.73
CA ALA A 8 11.78 -60.14 18.26
C ALA A 8 12.02 -61.48 17.46
N PRO A 9 12.46 -61.60 16.16
CA PRO A 9 12.92 -60.62 15.15
C PRO A 9 12.63 -60.87 13.61
N ARG A 10 12.97 -59.88 12.76
CA ARG A 10 13.47 -59.94 11.33
C ARG A 10 12.83 -60.88 10.26
N ARG A 11 12.22 -60.31 9.18
CA ARG A 11 12.76 -60.24 7.78
C ARG A 11 11.79 -59.71 6.69
N SER A 12 12.34 -58.85 5.82
CA SER A 12 12.19 -58.64 4.34
C SER A 12 10.93 -59.02 3.50
N SER A 13 10.49 -58.02 2.71
CA SER A 13 10.10 -58.07 1.26
C SER A 13 8.64 -58.20 0.75
N LEU A 14 8.20 -57.10 0.11
CA LEU A 14 7.34 -56.96 -1.10
C LEU A 14 5.80 -57.14 -1.11
N LEU A 15 5.18 -56.24 -1.90
CA LEU A 15 3.90 -56.31 -2.65
C LEU A 15 2.54 -56.35 -1.91
N LEU A 16 1.83 -55.21 -1.94
CA LEU A 16 0.52 -55.04 -2.61
C LEU A 16 0.17 -53.53 -2.75
N ALA A 17 -0.95 -53.19 -3.39
CA ALA A 17 -1.24 -51.83 -3.90
C ALA A 17 -2.69 -51.36 -3.64
N VAL A 18 -3.06 -50.20 -4.23
CA VAL A 18 -4.43 -49.63 -4.44
C VAL A 18 -4.91 -48.52 -3.47
N CYS A 19 -4.93 -47.28 -3.98
CA CYS A 19 -5.87 -46.14 -3.73
C CYS A 19 -6.10 -45.57 -2.29
N TRP A 20 -6.54 -44.33 -2.08
CA TRP A 20 -7.05 -43.28 -3.00
C TRP A 20 -6.79 -41.84 -2.47
N CYS A 21 -7.14 -40.82 -3.27
CA CYS A 21 -7.09 -39.38 -2.93
C CYS A 21 -8.10 -39.02 -1.81
N SER A 22 -8.09 -37.89 -1.11
CA SER A 22 -7.99 -36.46 -1.52
C SER A 22 -7.84 -35.57 -0.26
N ARG A 23 -7.78 -34.23 -0.23
CA ARG A 23 -7.87 -33.12 -1.23
C ARG A 23 -6.83 -32.03 -0.85
N LEU A 24 -6.56 -31.06 -1.73
CA LEU A 24 -6.01 -29.75 -1.35
C LEU A 24 -6.55 -28.67 -2.32
N LEU A 25 -7.25 -27.67 -1.80
CA LEU A 25 -7.90 -26.61 -2.58
C LEU A 25 -7.20 -25.27 -2.29
N LEU A 26 -6.58 -24.68 -3.31
CA LEU A 26 -6.09 -23.31 -3.28
C LEU A 26 -6.93 -22.47 -4.24
N LEU A 27 -7.68 -21.52 -3.69
CA LEU A 27 -8.47 -20.56 -4.44
C LEU A 27 -7.61 -19.33 -4.71
N PHE A 28 -7.36 -19.02 -5.98
CA PHE A 28 -6.84 -17.73 -6.42
C PHE A 28 -8.00 -16.90 -6.99
N PRO A 29 -8.33 -15.72 -6.45
CA PRO A 29 -9.20 -14.78 -7.15
C PRO A 29 -8.46 -14.20 -8.36
N VAL A 30 -9.20 -13.98 -9.46
CA VAL A 30 -8.70 -13.31 -10.66
C VAL A 30 -9.51 -12.03 -10.87
N PRO A 31 -8.90 -10.85 -10.76
CA PRO A 31 -9.54 -9.57 -11.06
C PRO A 31 -9.37 -9.19 -12.54
N ALA A 32 -10.37 -8.53 -13.10
CA ALA A 32 -10.33 -8.03 -14.48
C ALA A 32 -10.13 -6.51 -14.51
N SER A 33 -9.34 -5.99 -15.46
CA SER A 33 -9.20 -4.56 -15.71
C SER A 33 -8.78 -4.25 -17.15
N ALA A 34 -9.13 -3.06 -17.63
CA ALA A 34 -8.76 -2.54 -18.95
C ALA A 34 -7.54 -1.60 -18.85
N MET A 35 -6.81 -1.43 -19.95
CA MET A 35 -5.83 -0.35 -20.08
C MET A 35 -5.84 0.27 -21.48
N PRO A 36 -6.14 1.58 -21.63
CA PRO A 36 -5.63 2.36 -22.75
C PRO A 36 -4.12 2.62 -22.58
N LEU A 37 -3.46 3.04 -23.65
CA LEU A 37 -1.99 3.15 -23.72
C LEU A 37 -1.43 4.22 -22.75
N CYS A 38 -0.72 3.80 -21.69
CA CYS A 38 0.14 4.71 -20.92
C CYS A 38 1.33 5.17 -21.78
N THR A 39 1.60 6.48 -21.77
CA THR A 39 2.70 7.11 -22.51
C THR A 39 4.01 7.05 -21.72
N ASP A 40 4.60 5.86 -21.56
CA ASP A 40 5.96 5.73 -21.02
C ASP A 40 6.99 6.05 -22.11
N SER A 41 7.70 7.17 -21.94
CA SER A 41 8.75 7.66 -22.85
C SER A 41 10.03 6.81 -22.85
N ARG A 42 10.11 5.78 -22.00
CA ARG A 42 11.23 4.82 -21.93
C ARG A 42 10.99 3.56 -22.77
N ALA A 43 9.78 3.38 -23.30
CA ALA A 43 9.43 2.24 -24.16
C ALA A 43 9.57 2.59 -25.66
N PRO A 44 10.05 1.66 -26.52
CA PRO A 44 10.58 0.33 -26.21
C PRO A 44 12.07 0.35 -25.84
N VAL A 45 12.49 -0.53 -24.93
CA VAL A 45 13.86 -0.62 -24.38
C VAL A 45 14.74 -1.50 -25.29
N PRO A 46 16.00 -1.14 -25.60
CA PRO A 46 16.92 -2.01 -26.34
C PRO A 46 17.24 -3.30 -25.55
N MET A 47 17.13 -4.46 -26.21
CA MET A 47 17.33 -5.76 -25.56
C MET A 47 18.81 -6.12 -25.33
N ASN A 48 19.14 -6.50 -24.10
CA ASN A 48 20.41 -7.13 -23.75
C ASN A 48 20.28 -8.68 -23.78
N GLY A 49 19.86 -9.23 -24.94
CA GLY A 49 19.67 -10.67 -25.15
C GLY A 49 18.48 -11.01 -26.06
N THR A 50 18.28 -12.30 -26.35
CA THR A 50 17.15 -12.81 -27.14
C THR A 50 16.05 -13.39 -26.23
N MET A 51 14.79 -13.00 -26.44
CA MET A 51 13.64 -13.76 -25.90
C MET A 51 13.67 -15.18 -26.46
N GLY A 52 13.45 -16.18 -25.62
CA GLY A 52 13.52 -17.59 -25.98
C GLY A 52 12.16 -18.20 -26.34
N PHE A 53 11.06 -17.58 -25.94
CA PHE A 53 9.71 -18.08 -26.19
C PHE A 53 8.92 -17.20 -27.16
N CYS A 54 8.54 -15.99 -26.79
CA CYS A 54 7.74 -15.08 -27.61
C CYS A 54 8.57 -14.30 -28.66
N GLY A 55 9.89 -14.31 -28.53
CA GLY A 55 10.80 -13.78 -29.54
C GLY A 55 10.72 -14.57 -30.85
N GLY A 56 10.34 -13.90 -31.94
CA GLY A 56 10.70 -14.36 -33.28
C GLY A 56 12.22 -14.35 -33.45
N GLY A 57 12.77 -15.28 -34.23
CA GLY A 57 14.22 -15.58 -34.30
C GLY A 57 15.16 -14.49 -34.87
N GLY A 58 14.72 -13.23 -34.94
CA GLY A 58 15.57 -12.09 -35.27
C GLY A 58 16.13 -11.42 -34.01
N GLY A 59 17.42 -11.62 -33.73
CA GLY A 59 18.12 -10.89 -32.66
C GLY A 59 18.29 -9.40 -33.01
N GLY A 60 18.21 -8.52 -32.01
CA GLY A 60 18.44 -7.08 -32.18
C GLY A 60 17.18 -6.21 -32.30
N GLY A 61 16.10 -6.56 -31.62
CA GLY A 61 14.90 -5.71 -31.48
C GLY A 61 14.90 -4.90 -30.17
N SER A 62 14.18 -3.77 -30.17
CA SER A 62 13.73 -3.12 -28.93
C SER A 62 12.46 -3.80 -28.41
N THR A 63 12.37 -4.01 -27.11
CA THR A 63 11.25 -4.71 -26.48
C THR A 63 10.63 -3.92 -25.33
N CYS A 64 9.41 -4.30 -25.02
CA CYS A 64 8.74 -3.99 -23.78
C CYS A 64 8.55 -5.27 -22.95
N CYS A 65 9.29 -6.37 -23.18
CA CYS A 65 9.19 -7.64 -22.42
C CYS A 65 10.48 -8.02 -21.68
N GLY A 66 10.37 -8.35 -20.38
CA GLY A 66 11.47 -8.90 -19.59
C GLY A 66 11.63 -10.41 -19.78
N ALA A 67 12.88 -10.91 -19.77
CA ALA A 67 13.18 -12.33 -19.95
C ALA A 67 12.55 -13.26 -18.89
N SER A 68 12.26 -12.73 -17.69
CA SER A 68 11.52 -13.43 -16.63
C SER A 68 10.05 -13.68 -17.00
N ALA A 69 9.40 -12.73 -17.67
CA ALA A 69 8.02 -12.86 -18.15
C ALA A 69 7.93 -13.83 -19.35
N ASP A 70 8.87 -13.72 -20.30
CA ASP A 70 9.01 -14.67 -21.43
C ASP A 70 9.16 -16.13 -20.92
N ALA A 71 9.95 -16.34 -19.87
CA ALA A 71 10.11 -17.64 -19.22
C ALA A 71 8.86 -18.11 -18.44
N ALA A 72 8.03 -17.21 -17.91
CA ALA A 72 6.77 -17.55 -17.26
C ALA A 72 5.69 -17.94 -18.27
N LEU A 73 5.55 -17.19 -19.37
CA LEU A 73 4.65 -17.51 -20.49
C LEU A 73 5.00 -18.86 -21.11
N ARG A 74 6.30 -19.18 -21.24
CA ARG A 74 6.76 -20.49 -21.69
C ARG A 74 6.26 -21.62 -20.80
N LYS A 75 6.41 -21.51 -19.48
CA LYS A 75 5.93 -22.52 -18.52
C LYS A 75 4.40 -22.70 -18.58
N GLN A 76 3.65 -21.60 -18.74
CA GLN A 76 2.20 -21.66 -18.88
C GLN A 76 1.80 -22.42 -20.15
N PHE A 77 2.46 -22.15 -21.27
CA PHE A 77 2.22 -22.85 -22.55
C PHE A 77 2.66 -24.32 -22.52
N GLU A 78 3.79 -24.64 -21.89
CA GLU A 78 4.25 -26.01 -21.65
C GLU A 78 3.22 -26.81 -20.83
N ALA A 79 2.55 -26.18 -19.86
CA ALA A 79 1.49 -26.81 -19.05
C ALA A 79 0.18 -27.09 -19.83
N MET A 80 -0.13 -26.31 -20.87
CA MET A 80 -1.33 -26.52 -21.70
C MET A 80 -1.31 -27.81 -22.53
N ASN A 81 -0.13 -28.41 -22.71
CA ASN A 81 0.09 -29.70 -23.39
C ASN A 81 -0.61 -29.82 -24.77
N VAL A 82 -0.52 -28.75 -25.58
CA VAL A 82 -1.17 -28.68 -26.90
C VAL A 82 -0.44 -29.60 -27.88
N SER A 83 -1.04 -30.75 -28.18
CA SER A 83 -0.41 -31.83 -28.97
C SER A 83 -0.37 -31.59 -30.48
N ASP A 84 -1.25 -30.75 -31.02
CA ASP A 84 -1.23 -30.34 -32.42
C ASP A 84 -0.32 -29.12 -32.64
N ALA A 85 0.63 -29.23 -33.57
CA ALA A 85 1.65 -28.21 -33.79
C ALA A 85 1.11 -26.90 -34.40
N ALA A 86 0.04 -26.96 -35.20
CA ALA A 86 -0.57 -25.77 -35.78
C ALA A 86 -1.36 -25.00 -34.71
N CYS A 87 -2.19 -25.71 -33.94
CA CYS A 87 -2.90 -25.13 -32.81
C CYS A 87 -1.93 -24.58 -31.77
N ALA A 88 -0.87 -25.32 -31.43
CA ALA A 88 0.20 -24.84 -30.55
C ALA A 88 0.85 -23.54 -31.06
N GLY A 89 1.08 -23.41 -32.38
CA GLY A 89 1.59 -22.18 -32.99
C GLY A 89 0.63 -20.98 -32.90
N VAL A 90 -0.67 -21.19 -33.10
CA VAL A 90 -1.68 -20.13 -32.97
C VAL A 90 -1.90 -19.75 -31.50
N VAL A 91 -2.05 -20.72 -30.59
CA VAL A 91 -2.17 -20.51 -29.14
C VAL A 91 -0.96 -19.76 -28.59
N LYS A 92 0.25 -20.14 -28.99
CA LYS A 92 1.48 -19.39 -28.65
C LYS A 92 1.42 -17.96 -29.16
N SER A 93 0.97 -17.73 -30.39
CA SER A 93 0.89 -16.39 -30.98
C SER A 93 -0.13 -15.50 -30.26
N VAL A 94 -1.27 -16.06 -29.85
CA VAL A 94 -2.28 -15.37 -29.03
C VAL A 94 -1.75 -15.12 -27.62
N LEU A 95 -1.12 -16.09 -26.95
CA LEU A 95 -0.53 -15.87 -25.61
C LEU A 95 0.52 -14.75 -25.63
N CYS A 96 1.42 -14.75 -26.62
CA CYS A 96 2.45 -13.70 -26.79
C CYS A 96 1.91 -12.31 -27.19
N ALA A 97 0.61 -12.20 -27.52
CA ALA A 97 -0.06 -10.94 -27.84
C ALA A 97 -1.07 -10.50 -26.76
N VAL A 98 -1.71 -11.44 -26.08
CA VAL A 98 -2.84 -11.21 -25.15
C VAL A 98 -2.43 -11.33 -23.68
N ARG A 99 -1.39 -12.11 -23.33
CA ARG A 99 -0.85 -12.14 -21.95
C ARG A 99 0.10 -10.96 -21.69
N LEU A 100 -0.47 -9.77 -21.80
CA LEU A 100 -0.22 -8.72 -20.83
C LEU A 100 -0.62 -9.24 -19.45
N ASP A 101 0.35 -9.72 -18.67
CA ASP A 101 0.19 -9.89 -17.23
C ASP A 101 1.42 -9.34 -16.49
N ARG A 102 1.12 -8.67 -15.38
CA ARG A 102 1.95 -7.92 -14.43
C ARG A 102 2.93 -6.84 -14.92
N TYR A 103 3.62 -6.96 -16.06
CA TYR A 103 4.65 -5.96 -16.40
C TYR A 103 4.76 -5.53 -17.88
N PHE A 104 4.89 -6.43 -18.86
CA PHE A 104 5.74 -6.07 -20.02
C PHE A 104 5.45 -6.89 -21.33
N VAL A 105 5.08 -6.21 -22.45
CA VAL A 105 4.60 -6.74 -23.78
C VAL A 105 5.65 -7.43 -24.68
N ALA A 106 5.36 -8.67 -25.11
CA ALA A 106 6.30 -9.59 -25.79
C ALA A 106 6.45 -9.53 -27.33
N ARG A 107 5.61 -8.81 -28.08
CA ARG A 107 5.77 -8.60 -29.56
C ARG A 107 6.05 -7.14 -29.97
N SER A 108 6.78 -6.46 -29.10
CA SER A 108 7.04 -5.02 -29.14
C SER A 108 7.97 -4.57 -30.27
N SER A 109 8.94 -5.38 -30.72
CA SER A 109 9.87 -5.01 -31.81
C SER A 109 9.20 -4.87 -33.18
N GLU A 110 8.10 -5.59 -33.41
CA GLU A 110 7.29 -5.48 -34.64
C GLU A 110 6.21 -4.39 -34.54
N LEU A 111 5.72 -4.10 -33.33
CA LEU A 111 4.66 -3.11 -33.09
C LEU A 111 5.19 -1.67 -32.95
N PHE A 112 6.38 -1.47 -32.38
CA PHE A 112 6.99 -0.16 -32.18
C PHE A 112 8.12 0.15 -33.18
N ASN A 113 8.15 -0.57 -34.31
CA ASN A 113 8.97 -0.23 -35.47
C ASN A 113 8.44 1.06 -36.12
N SER A 114 9.31 2.03 -36.40
CA SER A 114 8.98 3.36 -36.94
C SER A 114 8.35 3.38 -38.35
N SER A 115 8.09 2.23 -38.95
CA SER A 115 7.29 2.08 -40.17
C SER A 115 5.83 2.51 -39.98
N SER A 116 5.35 3.47 -40.77
CA SER A 116 3.96 3.96 -40.79
C SER A 116 2.94 3.01 -41.45
N LYS A 117 3.14 1.70 -41.35
CA LYS A 117 2.23 0.68 -41.91
C LYS A 117 1.21 0.22 -40.88
N ILE A 118 -0.04 0.02 -41.32
CA ILE A 118 -1.05 -0.72 -40.55
C ILE A 118 -0.53 -2.14 -40.29
N ARG A 119 -0.68 -2.64 -39.06
CA ARG A 119 -0.19 -3.95 -38.60
C ARG A 119 -1.29 -4.67 -37.83
N MET A 120 -1.48 -5.96 -38.09
CA MET A 120 -2.41 -6.81 -37.35
C MET A 120 -1.76 -7.34 -36.07
N VAL A 121 -2.46 -7.23 -34.94
CA VAL A 121 -2.10 -7.88 -33.67
C VAL A 121 -2.88 -9.19 -33.55
N PRO A 122 -2.29 -10.29 -33.04
CA PRO A 122 -3.00 -11.56 -32.71
C PRO A 122 -4.00 -11.44 -31.55
N LEU A 123 -4.96 -10.53 -31.67
CA LEU A 123 -6.05 -10.30 -30.72
C LEU A 123 -7.31 -11.04 -31.17
N LEU A 124 -8.02 -11.61 -30.20
CA LEU A 124 -9.35 -12.16 -30.37
C LEU A 124 -10.36 -11.07 -30.03
N CYS A 125 -10.85 -10.40 -31.07
CA CYS A 125 -11.93 -9.41 -31.07
C CYS A 125 -12.69 -9.52 -32.41
N ASN A 126 -13.98 -9.18 -32.47
CA ASN A 126 -14.70 -9.15 -33.76
C ASN A 126 -14.35 -7.86 -34.53
N GLY A 127 -13.72 -7.99 -35.69
CA GLY A 127 -13.54 -6.89 -36.64
C GLY A 127 -14.66 -6.89 -37.69
N PRO A 128 -15.21 -5.73 -38.09
CA PRO A 128 -16.19 -5.68 -39.17
C PRO A 128 -15.54 -6.14 -40.49
N THR A 129 -16.12 -7.14 -41.14
CA THR A 129 -15.64 -7.66 -42.44
C THR A 129 -16.04 -6.76 -43.61
N SER A 130 -15.85 -5.45 -43.47
CA SER A 130 -16.15 -4.42 -44.48
C SER A 130 -14.97 -4.20 -45.42
N ALA A 131 -14.79 -5.14 -46.36
CA ALA A 131 -13.85 -5.01 -47.46
C ALA A 131 -14.31 -3.92 -48.46
N SER A 132 -14.01 -2.64 -48.16
CA SER A 132 -14.41 -1.48 -48.99
C SER A 132 -13.30 -0.44 -49.24
N SER A 133 -12.03 -0.76 -48.99
CA SER A 133 -10.88 0.02 -49.48
C SER A 133 -9.92 -0.86 -50.30
N ALA A 134 -9.89 -0.65 -51.62
CA ALA A 134 -9.00 -1.37 -52.53
C ALA A 134 -7.57 -0.80 -52.43
N GLY A 135 -6.73 -1.39 -51.57
CA GLY A 135 -5.37 -0.89 -51.34
C GLY A 135 -4.32 -1.89 -50.84
N SER A 136 -4.70 -3.00 -50.19
CA SER A 136 -3.76 -4.03 -49.75
C SER A 136 -4.32 -5.44 -49.94
N LYS A 137 -3.44 -6.44 -50.12
CA LYS A 137 -3.79 -7.87 -50.22
C LYS A 137 -3.49 -8.68 -48.95
N ASP A 138 -3.09 -8.03 -47.86
CA ASP A 138 -2.66 -8.67 -46.59
C ASP A 138 -3.73 -8.60 -45.47
N SER A 139 -4.82 -7.86 -45.67
CA SER A 139 -5.72 -7.42 -44.58
C SER A 139 -6.97 -8.29 -44.37
N THR A 140 -6.81 -9.62 -44.27
CA THR A 140 -7.96 -10.57 -44.25
C THR A 140 -7.89 -11.70 -43.20
N GLN A 141 -6.95 -11.66 -42.25
CA GLN A 141 -6.78 -12.76 -41.28
C GLN A 141 -7.56 -12.51 -39.97
N ASP A 142 -8.76 -13.07 -39.90
CA ASP A 142 -9.55 -13.20 -38.66
C ASP A 142 -8.87 -14.19 -37.70
N TYR A 143 -8.37 -13.68 -36.57
CA TYR A 143 -7.69 -14.49 -35.55
C TYR A 143 -8.65 -15.38 -34.75
N CYS A 144 -9.93 -15.04 -34.66
CA CYS A 144 -10.93 -15.86 -33.98
C CYS A 144 -11.29 -17.09 -34.81
N LYS A 145 -11.61 -16.88 -36.09
CA LYS A 145 -11.79 -17.97 -37.05
C LYS A 145 -10.52 -18.84 -37.17
N LEU A 146 -9.33 -18.23 -37.14
CA LEU A 146 -8.06 -18.97 -37.15
C LEU A 146 -7.87 -19.85 -35.91
N VAL A 147 -8.11 -19.31 -34.70
CA VAL A 147 -8.05 -20.10 -33.45
C VAL A 147 -9.09 -21.21 -33.47
N TRP A 148 -10.34 -20.91 -33.86
CA TRP A 148 -11.39 -21.90 -33.96
C TRP A 148 -11.03 -23.03 -34.93
N GLU A 149 -10.78 -22.73 -36.21
CA GLU A 149 -10.53 -23.75 -37.22
C GLU A 149 -9.32 -24.63 -36.90
N THR A 150 -8.26 -24.04 -36.32
CA THR A 150 -7.02 -24.77 -35.99
C THR A 150 -7.14 -25.59 -34.70
N CYS A 151 -7.82 -25.08 -33.66
CA CYS A 151 -7.84 -25.72 -32.34
C CYS A 151 -9.14 -26.46 -31.97
N LYS A 152 -10.25 -26.30 -32.71
CA LYS A 152 -11.58 -26.81 -32.33
C LYS A 152 -11.64 -28.30 -31.96
N ASN A 153 -10.79 -29.12 -32.59
CA ASN A 153 -10.70 -30.57 -32.38
C ASN A 153 -9.52 -31.01 -31.50
N VAL A 154 -8.72 -30.06 -31.01
CA VAL A 154 -7.54 -30.29 -30.16
C VAL A 154 -7.96 -30.17 -28.70
N THR A 155 -7.45 -31.05 -27.84
CA THR A 155 -7.64 -30.92 -26.38
C THR A 155 -6.56 -30.00 -25.84
N ILE A 156 -6.95 -28.97 -25.10
CA ILE A 156 -6.03 -28.02 -24.45
C ILE A 156 -6.26 -28.12 -22.93
N LEU A 157 -5.20 -28.37 -22.16
CA LEU A 157 -5.28 -28.33 -20.69
C LEU A 157 -5.35 -26.88 -20.21
N ASP A 158 -6.21 -26.60 -19.23
CA ASP A 158 -6.44 -25.27 -18.65
C ASP A 158 -6.57 -24.17 -19.73
N SER A 159 -7.35 -24.50 -20.77
CA SER A 159 -7.55 -23.67 -21.96
C SER A 159 -7.88 -22.22 -21.61
N PRO A 160 -7.19 -21.22 -22.20
CA PRO A 160 -7.51 -19.81 -21.98
C PRO A 160 -8.79 -19.37 -22.72
N PHE A 161 -9.49 -20.31 -23.39
CA PHE A 161 -10.69 -20.08 -24.19
C PHE A 161 -11.92 -20.83 -23.63
N GLN A 162 -12.07 -20.89 -22.29
CA GLN A 162 -13.28 -21.43 -21.65
C GLN A 162 -14.38 -20.35 -21.54
N PRO A 163 -15.68 -20.72 -21.51
CA PRO A 163 -16.78 -19.76 -21.38
C PRO A 163 -16.84 -19.08 -20.00
N PRO A 164 -17.34 -17.84 -19.91
CA PRO A 164 -17.56 -17.17 -18.63
C PRO A 164 -18.67 -17.86 -17.82
N LEU A 165 -18.42 -18.09 -16.52
CA LEU A 165 -19.34 -18.79 -15.63
C LEU A 165 -20.51 -17.89 -15.18
N GLN A 166 -21.73 -18.22 -15.63
CA GLN A 166 -22.95 -17.73 -14.98
C GLN A 166 -23.24 -18.52 -13.69
N GLY A 167 -22.60 -18.10 -12.60
CA GLY A 167 -23.01 -18.44 -11.22
C GLY A 167 -22.29 -19.60 -10.54
N GLY A 168 -21.43 -19.27 -9.58
CA GLY A 168 -21.35 -19.95 -8.26
C GLY A 168 -20.86 -21.40 -8.16
N ALA A 169 -20.55 -22.10 -9.25
CA ALA A 169 -20.06 -23.49 -9.21
C ALA A 169 -18.56 -23.61 -9.53
N GLY A 170 -17.84 -24.44 -8.76
CA GLY A 170 -16.39 -24.64 -8.90
C GLY A 170 -16.00 -25.50 -10.12
N LEU A 171 -14.77 -25.32 -10.61
CA LEU A 171 -14.27 -25.95 -11.84
C LEU A 171 -14.25 -27.50 -11.76
N PRO A 172 -14.77 -28.18 -12.79
CA PRO A 172 -14.17 -29.41 -13.30
C PRO A 172 -12.83 -29.08 -13.98
N SER A 173 -11.81 -29.92 -13.82
CA SER A 173 -10.54 -29.79 -14.55
C SER A 173 -10.78 -29.96 -16.07
N SER A 174 -10.77 -28.86 -16.81
CA SER A 174 -11.41 -28.75 -18.13
C SER A 174 -10.49 -29.09 -19.29
N SER A 175 -10.01 -30.34 -19.32
CA SER A 175 -9.32 -30.93 -20.49
C SER A 175 -10.32 -31.21 -21.62
N SER A 176 -10.73 -30.16 -22.34
CA SER A 176 -11.80 -30.21 -23.33
C SER A 176 -11.38 -29.69 -24.71
N LYS A 177 -12.12 -30.11 -25.74
CA LYS A 177 -12.03 -29.59 -27.12
C LYS A 177 -13.06 -28.48 -27.29
N PHE A 178 -12.83 -27.49 -28.15
CA PHE A 178 -13.82 -26.41 -28.29
C PHE A 178 -15.17 -26.92 -28.79
N THR A 179 -15.21 -27.97 -29.63
CA THR A 179 -16.45 -28.64 -30.07
C THR A 179 -17.26 -29.33 -28.96
N VAL A 180 -16.73 -29.41 -27.73
CA VAL A 180 -17.42 -29.93 -26.53
C VAL A 180 -17.87 -28.80 -25.60
N VAL A 181 -17.34 -27.58 -25.80
CA VAL A 181 -17.45 -26.43 -24.89
C VAL A 181 -18.30 -25.31 -25.49
N TRP A 182 -18.25 -25.15 -26.81
CA TRP A 182 -18.84 -24.08 -27.59
C TRP A 182 -19.72 -24.67 -28.68
N GLN A 183 -20.88 -24.06 -28.92
CA GLN A 183 -21.90 -24.58 -29.82
C GLN A 183 -21.56 -24.37 -31.30
N SER A 184 -20.75 -23.34 -31.62
CA SER A 184 -20.32 -23.03 -32.99
C SER A 184 -19.12 -22.08 -33.02
N GLU A 185 -18.55 -21.88 -34.21
CA GLU A 185 -17.57 -20.81 -34.49
C GLU A 185 -18.11 -19.44 -34.07
N ASN A 186 -19.38 -19.16 -34.39
CA ASN A 186 -20.01 -17.87 -34.11
C ASN A 186 -20.25 -17.68 -32.60
N ASP A 187 -20.59 -18.74 -31.87
CA ASP A 187 -20.74 -18.73 -30.41
C ASP A 187 -19.42 -18.38 -29.72
N PHE A 188 -18.35 -19.09 -30.08
CA PHE A 188 -16.97 -18.81 -29.67
C PHE A 188 -16.54 -17.36 -29.99
N CYS A 189 -16.72 -16.90 -31.23
CA CYS A 189 -16.30 -15.56 -31.64
C CYS A 189 -17.21 -14.44 -31.12
N THR A 190 -18.48 -14.70 -30.83
CA THR A 190 -19.33 -13.70 -30.14
C THR A 190 -18.89 -13.55 -28.69
N SER A 191 -18.58 -14.65 -27.98
CA SER A 191 -18.18 -14.57 -26.57
C SER A 191 -16.80 -13.94 -26.35
N PHE A 192 -15.90 -13.97 -27.32
CA PHE A 192 -14.59 -13.29 -27.24
C PHE A 192 -14.52 -11.98 -28.04
N GLY A 193 -15.49 -11.71 -28.93
CA GLY A 193 -15.46 -10.59 -29.87
C GLY A 193 -16.55 -9.52 -29.69
N GLY A 194 -17.63 -9.82 -28.96
CA GLY A 194 -18.76 -8.90 -28.75
C GLY A 194 -19.70 -8.75 -29.95
N SER A 195 -20.68 -7.86 -29.80
CA SER A 195 -21.62 -7.47 -30.86
C SER A 195 -20.93 -6.73 -32.01
N SER A 196 -21.58 -6.65 -33.17
CA SER A 196 -21.09 -5.92 -34.36
C SER A 196 -21.19 -4.39 -34.27
N ASP A 197 -21.47 -3.85 -33.09
CA ASP A 197 -21.51 -2.42 -32.79
C ASP A 197 -20.08 -1.85 -32.62
N ASN A 198 -19.93 -0.53 -32.48
CA ASN A 198 -18.63 0.16 -32.36
C ASN A 198 -17.84 -0.13 -31.06
N GLN A 199 -18.16 -1.21 -30.35
CA GLN A 199 -17.57 -1.66 -29.09
C GLN A 199 -17.32 -3.17 -29.15
N SER A 200 -16.30 -3.57 -29.91
CA SER A 200 -15.85 -4.96 -29.93
C SER A 200 -15.27 -5.33 -28.56
N VAL A 201 -15.80 -6.37 -27.94
CA VAL A 201 -15.16 -6.99 -26.77
C VAL A 201 -13.95 -7.77 -27.27
N CYS A 202 -12.89 -7.87 -26.46
CA CYS A 202 -11.76 -8.74 -26.72
C CYS A 202 -11.61 -9.78 -25.60
N LEU A 203 -10.76 -10.81 -25.78
CA LEU A 203 -10.57 -11.91 -24.81
C LEU A 203 -10.19 -11.49 -23.36
N ASN A 204 -9.84 -10.22 -23.10
CA ASN A 204 -9.71 -9.69 -21.73
C ASN A 204 -10.98 -9.00 -21.20
N GLY A 205 -12.17 -9.33 -21.72
CA GLY A 205 -13.49 -8.87 -21.24
C GLY A 205 -13.86 -7.41 -21.53
N ASN A 206 -12.92 -6.59 -22.00
CA ASN A 206 -13.10 -5.16 -22.16
C ASN A 206 -13.48 -4.78 -23.60
N ALA A 207 -14.37 -3.78 -23.72
CA ALA A 207 -14.73 -3.19 -25.00
C ALA A 207 -13.63 -2.23 -25.50
N VAL A 208 -13.22 -2.40 -26.76
CA VAL A 208 -12.26 -1.55 -27.46
C VAL A 208 -12.90 -1.01 -28.73
N SER A 209 -12.69 0.27 -29.02
CA SER A 209 -13.05 0.87 -30.31
C SER A 209 -11.81 0.96 -31.21
N PHE A 210 -11.95 0.50 -32.45
CA PHE A 210 -10.95 0.63 -33.50
C PHE A 210 -11.36 1.76 -34.48
N ASN A 211 -10.40 2.31 -35.23
CA ASN A 211 -10.56 3.50 -36.10
C ASN A 211 -10.85 4.85 -35.40
N THR A 212 -10.50 5.01 -34.11
CA THR A 212 -10.37 6.33 -33.49
C THR A 212 -9.11 7.04 -34.02
N THR A 213 -9.28 7.95 -34.98
CA THR A 213 -8.18 8.77 -35.54
C THR A 213 -7.75 9.92 -34.66
N GLU A 214 -8.54 10.29 -33.64
CA GLU A 214 -8.10 11.20 -32.59
C GLU A 214 -7.53 10.39 -31.41
N PRO A 215 -6.31 10.71 -30.93
CA PRO A 215 -5.81 10.11 -29.71
C PRO A 215 -6.69 10.57 -28.54
N SER A 216 -7.17 9.63 -27.73
CA SER A 216 -7.88 9.95 -26.49
C SER A 216 -7.02 10.91 -25.65
N PRO A 217 -7.55 12.06 -25.19
CA PRO A 217 -6.74 13.04 -24.48
C PRO A 217 -6.20 12.41 -23.21
N SER A 218 -4.87 12.38 -23.08
CA SER A 218 -4.17 11.78 -21.95
C SER A 218 -4.78 12.27 -20.62
N PRO A 219 -5.08 11.38 -19.66
CA PRO A 219 -5.59 11.78 -18.35
C PRO A 219 -4.70 12.85 -17.75
N LYS A 220 -5.25 14.05 -17.55
CA LYS A 220 -4.46 15.21 -17.10
C LYS A 220 -4.10 15.16 -15.62
N GLY A 221 -4.69 14.21 -14.88
CA GLY A 221 -4.68 14.14 -13.43
C GLY A 221 -5.64 13.06 -12.93
N ILE A 222 -5.91 13.05 -11.62
CA ILE A 222 -6.68 12.01 -10.93
C ILE A 222 -8.14 12.41 -10.74
N CYS A 223 -9.06 11.46 -10.85
CA CYS A 223 -10.46 11.60 -10.46
C CYS A 223 -10.68 11.04 -9.04
N LEU A 224 -11.23 11.84 -8.14
CA LEU A 224 -11.55 11.45 -6.76
C LEU A 224 -13.03 11.10 -6.62
N GLU A 225 -13.33 10.00 -5.92
CA GLU A 225 -14.70 9.51 -5.67
C GLU A 225 -15.00 9.63 -4.16
N ARG A 226 -16.00 10.44 -3.79
CA ARG A 226 -16.40 10.64 -2.38
C ARG A 226 -17.37 9.53 -1.97
N ILE A 227 -16.84 8.53 -1.28
CA ILE A 227 -17.60 7.37 -0.78
C ILE A 227 -18.18 7.55 0.63
N GLY A 228 -17.96 8.70 1.30
CA GLY A 228 -18.49 8.97 2.64
C GLY A 228 -18.46 10.44 3.06
N ASN A 229 -19.13 10.74 4.18
CA ASN A 229 -19.23 12.08 4.78
C ASN A 229 -18.54 12.23 6.14
N GLY A 230 -18.14 11.11 6.78
CA GLY A 230 -17.48 11.15 8.08
C GLY A 230 -16.03 11.67 7.99
N SER A 231 -15.62 12.42 9.01
CA SER A 231 -14.22 12.82 9.20
C SER A 231 -13.50 11.76 10.05
N TYR A 232 -12.54 11.08 9.44
CA TYR A 232 -11.67 10.10 10.10
C TYR A 232 -10.22 10.58 10.03
N LEU A 233 -9.39 10.18 10.99
CA LEU A 233 -7.95 10.46 10.99
C LEU A 233 -7.15 9.29 10.42
N ASN A 234 -7.58 8.06 10.70
CA ASN A 234 -6.97 6.85 10.14
C ASN A 234 -7.99 6.01 9.36
N MET A 235 -7.48 5.36 8.32
CA MET A 235 -8.05 4.15 7.76
C MET A 235 -6.97 3.06 7.78
N ALA A 236 -7.34 1.82 8.06
CA ALA A 236 -6.45 0.66 8.02
C ALA A 236 -7.15 -0.53 7.33
N PRO A 237 -6.50 -1.23 6.37
CA PRO A 237 -7.10 -2.38 5.71
C PRO A 237 -7.28 -3.57 6.67
N HIS A 238 -8.34 -4.33 6.50
CA HIS A 238 -8.58 -5.52 7.32
C HIS A 238 -7.54 -6.62 7.00
N PRO A 239 -6.84 -7.22 7.99
CA PRO A 239 -5.70 -8.13 7.75
C PRO A 239 -5.99 -9.47 7.05
N ASP A 240 -7.22 -9.75 6.64
CA ASP A 240 -7.58 -10.91 5.81
C ASP A 240 -7.47 -10.63 4.30
N GLY A 241 -7.24 -9.37 3.92
CA GLY A 241 -7.19 -8.95 2.52
C GLY A 241 -8.56 -8.74 1.86
N SER A 242 -9.67 -8.77 2.60
CA SER A 242 -10.99 -8.39 2.09
C SER A 242 -11.10 -6.88 1.84
N ASN A 243 -12.18 -6.45 1.17
CA ASN A 243 -12.53 -5.05 0.94
C ASN A 243 -12.98 -4.32 2.22
N ARG A 244 -12.64 -4.83 3.40
CA ARG A 244 -13.00 -4.23 4.70
C ARG A 244 -11.86 -3.35 5.21
N VAL A 245 -12.24 -2.28 5.89
CA VAL A 245 -11.34 -1.29 6.47
C VAL A 245 -11.82 -0.90 7.87
N PHE A 246 -10.88 -0.57 8.73
CA PHE A 246 -11.13 0.07 10.02
C PHE A 246 -10.95 1.58 9.86
N LEU A 247 -12.00 2.35 10.14
CA LEU A 247 -12.02 3.81 10.10
C LEU A 247 -11.97 4.33 11.54
N SER A 248 -11.01 5.19 11.89
CA SER A 248 -10.96 5.81 13.23
C SER A 248 -11.11 7.32 13.18
N ASN A 249 -11.97 7.87 14.04
CA ASN A 249 -12.03 9.31 14.26
C ASN A 249 -11.10 9.73 15.42
N GLN A 250 -10.82 11.03 15.50
CA GLN A 250 -9.97 11.60 16.54
C GLN A 250 -10.58 11.45 17.96
N ALA A 251 -11.90 11.34 18.06
CA ALA A 251 -12.62 11.26 19.34
C ALA A 251 -12.50 9.90 20.07
N GLY A 252 -11.89 8.87 19.47
CA GLY A 252 -11.72 7.56 20.11
C GLY A 252 -12.67 6.46 19.64
N LYS A 253 -13.37 6.64 18.51
CA LYS A 253 -14.23 5.61 17.90
C LYS A 253 -13.58 5.01 16.66
N ILE A 254 -13.68 3.68 16.53
CA ILE A 254 -13.25 2.90 15.38
C ILE A 254 -14.45 2.12 14.85
N TRP A 255 -14.74 2.21 13.55
CA TRP A 255 -15.77 1.40 12.87
C TRP A 255 -15.14 0.42 11.89
N LEU A 256 -15.76 -0.75 11.74
CA LEU A 256 -15.45 -1.69 10.66
C LEU A 256 -16.40 -1.42 9.49
N ALA A 257 -15.84 -1.02 8.34
CA ALA A 257 -16.60 -0.70 7.13
C ALA A 257 -16.20 -1.58 5.95
N ALA A 258 -17.13 -1.82 5.03
CA ALA A 258 -16.81 -2.33 3.70
C ALA A 258 -16.64 -1.16 2.71
N VAL A 259 -15.57 -1.22 1.92
CA VAL A 259 -15.30 -0.31 0.81
C VAL A 259 -16.06 -0.81 -0.43
N PRO A 260 -16.83 0.05 -1.12
CA PRO A 260 -17.52 -0.32 -2.35
C PRO A 260 -16.54 -0.64 -3.48
N GLU A 261 -16.96 -1.43 -4.46
CA GLU A 261 -16.16 -1.68 -5.67
C GLU A 261 -15.97 -0.39 -6.47
N GLN A 262 -14.80 -0.21 -7.09
CA GLN A 262 -14.44 1.02 -7.79
C GLN A 262 -15.43 1.33 -8.93
N GLY A 263 -15.99 2.54 -8.95
CA GLY A 263 -16.94 2.96 -9.98
C GLY A 263 -18.33 2.30 -9.88
N SER A 264 -18.62 1.54 -8.82
CA SER A 264 -19.94 0.98 -8.56
C SER A 264 -21.00 2.03 -8.20
N GLY A 265 -20.58 3.25 -7.82
CA GLY A 265 -21.49 4.26 -7.26
C GLY A 265 -22.01 3.89 -5.86
N GLY A 266 -21.36 2.95 -5.17
CA GLY A 266 -21.65 2.65 -3.77
C GLY A 266 -20.98 3.64 -2.80
N THR A 267 -21.55 3.78 -1.61
CA THR A 267 -20.89 4.44 -0.47
C THR A 267 -20.21 3.42 0.45
N LEU A 268 -19.39 3.88 1.39
CA LEU A 268 -18.94 3.08 2.53
C LEU A 268 -20.14 2.45 3.26
N GLN A 269 -19.99 1.19 3.67
CA GLN A 269 -21.03 0.43 4.36
C GLN A 269 -20.54 0.05 5.77
N PHE A 270 -21.13 0.66 6.80
CA PHE A 270 -20.91 0.35 8.22
C PHE A 270 -22.15 0.78 9.03
N ASP A 271 -22.28 0.27 10.24
CA ASP A 271 -23.25 0.78 11.22
C ASP A 271 -22.57 1.83 12.11
N GLU A 272 -22.96 3.10 11.97
CA GLU A 272 -22.42 4.21 12.76
C GLU A 272 -22.75 4.07 14.26
N ALA A 273 -23.87 3.43 14.61
CA ALA A 273 -24.29 3.20 15.99
C ALA A 273 -23.55 2.03 16.66
N SER A 274 -22.89 1.16 15.88
CA SER A 274 -22.15 -0.02 16.36
C SER A 274 -20.66 0.07 16.02
N PRO A 275 -19.87 0.92 16.70
CA PRO A 275 -18.42 0.96 16.52
C PRO A 275 -17.77 -0.39 16.88
N PHE A 276 -16.71 -0.74 16.16
CA PHE A 276 -15.86 -1.89 16.45
C PHE A 276 -15.14 -1.72 17.79
N LEU A 277 -14.62 -0.53 18.07
CA LEU A 277 -14.09 -0.14 19.38
C LEU A 277 -14.53 1.30 19.68
N ASP A 278 -14.94 1.54 20.92
CA ASP A 278 -15.20 2.87 21.45
C ASP A 278 -14.39 3.03 22.74
N ILE A 279 -13.52 4.04 22.77
CA ILE A 279 -12.69 4.43 23.92
C ILE A 279 -12.81 5.94 24.19
N THR A 280 -13.93 6.56 23.80
CA THR A 280 -14.17 8.01 23.96
C THR A 280 -13.95 8.50 25.40
N ASP A 281 -14.22 7.65 26.40
CA ASP A 281 -14.05 7.99 27.84
C ASP A 281 -12.57 8.01 28.31
N GLU A 282 -11.64 7.38 27.58
CA GLU A 282 -10.20 7.38 27.90
C GLU A 282 -9.40 8.37 27.02
N VAL A 283 -9.97 8.80 25.89
CA VAL A 283 -9.31 9.66 24.89
C VAL A 283 -9.53 11.14 25.19
N HIS A 284 -8.45 11.90 25.37
CA HIS A 284 -8.52 13.35 25.37
C HIS A 284 -8.57 13.87 23.93
N LEU A 285 -9.73 14.40 23.54
CA LEU A 285 -9.94 15.07 22.26
C LEU A 285 -9.62 16.57 22.36
N ASP A 286 -8.74 17.05 21.48
CA ASP A 286 -8.48 18.47 21.18
C ASP A 286 -8.03 18.55 19.70
N SER A 287 -7.64 19.73 19.23
CA SER A 287 -7.03 20.00 17.92
C SER A 287 -5.89 19.04 17.53
N GLU A 288 -4.84 18.93 18.35
CA GLU A 288 -3.69 18.02 18.14
C GLU A 288 -3.73 16.76 19.03
N PHE A 289 -4.84 16.50 19.73
CA PHE A 289 -4.99 15.36 20.63
C PHE A 289 -6.17 14.46 20.27
N GLY A 290 -6.03 13.16 20.52
CA GLY A 290 -7.11 12.19 20.30
C GLY A 290 -6.60 10.78 20.04
N LEU A 291 -7.37 9.99 19.31
CA LEU A 291 -6.95 8.69 18.76
C LEU A 291 -6.12 8.89 17.48
N MET A 292 -4.80 8.93 17.65
CA MET A 292 -3.80 9.27 16.63
C MET A 292 -3.43 8.12 15.69
N GLY A 293 -3.51 6.86 16.12
CA GLY A 293 -3.09 5.72 15.29
C GLY A 293 -3.76 4.40 15.65
N ILE A 294 -3.82 3.50 14.65
CA ILE A 294 -4.30 2.12 14.80
C ILE A 294 -3.40 1.17 13.99
N ALA A 295 -2.96 0.08 14.61
CA ALA A 295 -2.12 -0.94 13.96
C ALA A 295 -2.57 -2.36 14.32
N PHE A 296 -2.77 -3.20 13.31
CA PHE A 296 -3.10 -4.61 13.50
C PHE A 296 -1.82 -5.44 13.58
N HIS A 297 -1.77 -6.37 14.53
CA HIS A 297 -0.66 -7.30 14.65
C HIS A 297 -0.50 -8.12 13.36
N PRO A 298 0.73 -8.42 12.88
CA PRO A 298 0.98 -9.29 11.73
C PRO A 298 0.40 -10.73 11.81
N LYS A 299 -0.26 -11.09 12.92
CA LYS A 299 -0.92 -12.38 13.18
C LYS A 299 -2.40 -12.21 13.56
N PHE A 300 -3.01 -11.03 13.33
CA PHE A 300 -4.34 -10.65 13.81
C PHE A 300 -5.42 -11.71 13.53
N ALA A 301 -5.49 -12.24 12.31
CA ALA A 301 -6.44 -13.30 11.91
C ALA A 301 -6.37 -14.60 12.75
N THR A 302 -5.33 -14.76 13.58
CA THR A 302 -5.15 -15.91 14.50
C THR A 302 -5.17 -15.55 15.99
N ASN A 303 -4.97 -14.28 16.35
CA ASN A 303 -4.80 -13.87 17.76
C ASN A 303 -5.65 -12.67 18.21
N GLY A 304 -6.30 -11.95 17.30
CA GLY A 304 -7.20 -10.83 17.61
C GLY A 304 -6.53 -9.59 18.19
N ARG A 305 -5.20 -9.55 18.26
CA ARG A 305 -4.43 -8.47 18.87
C ARG A 305 -4.33 -7.29 17.91
N PHE A 306 -4.78 -6.13 18.35
CA PHE A 306 -4.56 -4.86 17.67
C PHE A 306 -4.17 -3.79 18.69
N PHE A 307 -3.60 -2.71 18.18
CA PHE A 307 -3.00 -1.65 18.98
C PHE A 307 -3.58 -0.32 18.55
N VAL A 308 -3.80 0.57 19.52
CA VAL A 308 -4.20 1.95 19.29
C VAL A 308 -3.23 2.88 19.99
N SER A 309 -2.98 4.03 19.37
CA SER A 309 -2.14 5.10 19.88
C SER A 309 -3.00 6.33 20.07
N TYR A 310 -3.05 6.87 21.29
CA TYR A 310 -3.96 7.95 21.64
C TYR A 310 -3.42 8.86 22.74
N ASN A 311 -4.02 10.03 22.88
CA ASN A 311 -3.72 10.97 23.96
C ASN A 311 -4.77 10.90 25.06
N CYS A 312 -4.35 11.14 26.31
CA CYS A 312 -5.24 11.17 27.46
C CYS A 312 -4.78 12.22 28.48
N ASP A 313 -5.66 12.58 29.42
CA ASP A 313 -5.40 13.59 30.45
C ASP A 313 -5.25 12.96 31.84
N ARG A 314 -4.06 13.08 32.44
CA ARG A 314 -3.75 12.54 33.78
C ARG A 314 -4.60 13.15 34.90
N THR A 315 -5.22 14.30 34.66
CA THR A 315 -6.09 14.98 35.63
C THR A 315 -7.53 14.51 35.56
N GLN A 316 -7.89 13.74 34.52
CA GLN A 316 -9.21 13.14 34.33
C GLN A 316 -9.18 11.62 34.58
N SER A 317 -8.19 10.91 34.04
CA SER A 317 -7.99 9.47 34.28
C SER A 317 -6.67 9.23 35.06
N PRO A 318 -6.70 8.68 36.28
CA PRO A 318 -5.47 8.36 37.03
C PRO A 318 -4.69 7.20 36.40
N ASN A 319 -5.31 6.42 35.51
CA ASN A 319 -4.65 5.39 34.70
C ASN A 319 -3.83 6.00 33.54
N CYS A 320 -4.01 7.29 33.26
CA CYS A 320 -3.26 8.06 32.26
C CYS A 320 -2.00 8.70 32.90
N ALA A 321 -1.05 7.90 33.37
CA ALA A 321 0.16 8.41 34.04
C ALA A 321 1.43 7.68 33.55
N GLY A 322 2.41 8.44 33.04
CA GLY A 322 3.73 7.94 32.64
C GLY A 322 4.88 8.83 33.14
N ARG A 323 6.12 8.45 32.79
CA ARG A 323 7.33 9.30 32.97
C ARG A 323 7.14 10.57 32.12
N CYS A 324 7.55 11.72 32.65
CA CYS A 324 7.54 12.97 31.88
C CYS A 324 8.74 13.00 30.92
N SER A 325 8.48 13.31 29.64
CA SER A 325 9.53 13.47 28.62
C SER A 325 10.50 14.60 28.97
N CYS A 326 9.99 15.74 29.41
CA CYS A 326 10.79 16.81 30.01
C CYS A 326 11.26 16.42 31.41
N ASN A 327 12.53 16.02 31.53
CA ASN A 327 13.14 15.65 32.81
C ASN A 327 14.65 16.00 32.84
N SER A 328 15.27 15.82 34.01
CA SER A 328 16.68 16.14 34.26
C SER A 328 17.64 15.43 33.30
N ASP A 329 17.29 14.24 32.84
CA ASP A 329 18.17 13.39 32.01
C ASP A 329 18.32 13.98 30.60
N VAL A 330 17.31 14.75 30.16
CA VAL A 330 17.26 15.49 28.89
C VAL A 330 17.49 17.00 29.03
N ASN A 331 18.02 17.46 30.18
CA ASN A 331 18.23 18.87 30.51
C ASN A 331 16.95 19.75 30.53
N CYS A 332 15.77 19.15 30.78
CA CYS A 332 14.51 19.87 30.83
C CYS A 332 13.89 19.80 32.24
N ASP A 333 13.49 20.94 32.80
CA ASP A 333 12.84 20.99 34.11
C ASP A 333 11.36 21.39 33.94
N PRO A 334 10.40 20.47 34.15
CA PRO A 334 8.99 20.74 33.94
C PRO A 334 8.40 21.73 34.95
N SER A 335 9.13 22.11 36.01
CA SER A 335 8.76 23.23 36.89
C SER A 335 9.23 24.60 36.38
N LYS A 336 10.09 24.63 35.36
CA LYS A 336 10.60 25.84 34.69
C LYS A 336 10.01 26.04 33.28
N VAL A 337 9.40 25.01 32.69
CA VAL A 337 8.58 25.16 31.48
C VAL A 337 7.26 25.82 31.85
N GLY A 338 6.86 26.85 31.11
CA GLY A 338 5.58 27.54 31.31
C GLY A 338 4.38 26.71 30.87
N THR A 339 3.17 27.23 31.07
CA THR A 339 1.96 26.61 30.53
C THR A 339 1.88 26.82 29.02
N ASP A 340 1.59 25.75 28.29
CA ASP A 340 1.27 25.80 26.86
C ASP A 340 -0.23 25.60 26.65
N ASN A 341 -0.88 26.50 25.90
CA ASN A 341 -2.35 26.58 25.76
C ASN A 341 -3.13 26.46 27.10
N GLY A 342 -2.53 26.92 28.21
CA GLY A 342 -3.09 26.81 29.57
C GLY A 342 -2.88 25.45 30.26
N ALA A 343 -2.37 24.44 29.56
CA ALA A 343 -1.99 23.16 30.14
C ALA A 343 -0.65 23.23 30.86
N GLN A 344 -0.49 22.42 31.90
CA GLN A 344 0.78 22.26 32.63
C GLN A 344 1.66 21.20 31.92
N PRO A 345 3.00 21.33 31.94
CA PRO A 345 3.91 20.34 31.38
C PRO A 345 3.63 18.92 31.88
N CYS A 346 3.59 17.96 30.95
CA CYS A 346 3.27 16.56 31.21
C CYS A 346 1.89 16.31 31.86
N LYS A 347 0.92 17.22 31.71
CA LYS A 347 -0.51 16.95 31.95
C LYS A 347 -1.00 15.84 31.03
N TYR A 348 -0.86 16.05 29.73
CA TYR A 348 -1.26 15.09 28.72
C TYR A 348 -0.20 14.02 28.53
N GLN A 349 -0.65 12.80 28.26
CA GLN A 349 0.21 11.68 27.89
C GLN A 349 -0.07 11.29 26.43
N VAL A 350 0.94 10.74 25.76
CA VAL A 350 0.71 9.78 24.66
C VAL A 350 0.72 8.37 25.24
N VAL A 351 -0.21 7.55 24.78
CA VAL A 351 -0.40 6.15 25.17
C VAL A 351 -0.42 5.27 23.92
N VAL A 352 0.25 4.12 23.98
CA VAL A 352 -0.03 2.99 23.07
C VAL A 352 -0.52 1.81 23.88
N SER A 353 -1.67 1.26 23.50
CA SER A 353 -2.36 0.19 24.23
C SER A 353 -2.81 -0.95 23.33
N GLU A 354 -2.72 -2.16 23.86
CA GLU A 354 -3.15 -3.40 23.22
C GLU A 354 -4.62 -3.70 23.55
N TYR A 355 -5.39 -4.07 22.53
CA TYR A 355 -6.78 -4.47 22.61
C TYR A 355 -7.01 -5.79 21.86
N SER A 356 -8.09 -6.50 22.22
CA SER A 356 -8.46 -7.79 21.63
C SER A 356 -9.80 -7.70 20.89
N ALA A 357 -9.86 -8.21 19.67
CA ALA A 357 -11.11 -8.49 18.97
C ALA A 357 -12.02 -9.41 19.82
N LYS A 358 -13.33 -9.14 19.83
CA LYS A 358 -14.33 -9.85 20.64
C LYS A 358 -14.90 -11.02 19.84
N VAL A 359 -14.25 -12.17 19.95
CA VAL A 359 -14.57 -13.35 19.13
C VAL A 359 -15.40 -14.38 19.94
N PRO A 360 -16.59 -14.79 19.48
CA PRO A 360 -17.39 -15.82 20.16
C PRO A 360 -16.86 -17.26 19.98
N SER A 361 -16.07 -17.51 18.94
CA SER A 361 -15.48 -18.82 18.64
C SER A 361 -14.21 -18.68 17.77
N SER A 362 -13.84 -19.69 16.98
CA SER A 362 -12.49 -19.85 16.43
C SER A 362 -12.09 -18.99 15.22
N ASN A 363 -12.98 -18.17 14.63
CA ASN A 363 -12.62 -17.29 13.51
C ASN A 363 -12.52 -15.82 13.94
N VAL A 364 -11.30 -15.32 14.09
CA VAL A 364 -11.03 -13.93 14.49
C VAL A 364 -11.42 -12.93 13.39
N SER A 365 -11.23 -13.28 12.11
CA SER A 365 -11.47 -12.39 10.98
C SER A 365 -12.96 -12.03 10.78
N GLU A 366 -13.87 -12.73 11.43
CA GLU A 366 -15.32 -12.44 11.44
C GLU A 366 -15.73 -11.49 12.56
N ALA A 367 -14.81 -11.07 13.45
CA ALA A 367 -15.14 -10.22 14.59
C ALA A 367 -15.59 -8.81 14.15
N THR A 368 -16.84 -8.46 14.45
CA THR A 368 -17.45 -7.14 14.20
C THR A 368 -17.29 -6.16 15.35
N SER A 369 -16.70 -6.58 16.47
CA SER A 369 -16.43 -5.73 17.64
C SER A 369 -15.17 -6.17 18.39
N ALA A 370 -14.69 -5.31 19.28
CA ALA A 370 -13.58 -5.53 20.20
C ALA A 370 -14.05 -5.55 21.66
N ASN A 371 -13.14 -5.94 22.56
CA ASN A 371 -13.28 -5.66 23.99
C ASN A 371 -12.85 -4.20 24.26
N PRO A 372 -13.67 -3.34 24.86
CA PRO A 372 -13.27 -1.97 25.22
C PRO A 372 -12.34 -1.90 26.43
N SER A 373 -12.13 -3.01 27.16
CA SER A 373 -11.10 -3.08 28.20
C SER A 373 -9.71 -3.22 27.56
N GLU A 374 -8.78 -2.36 27.95
CA GLU A 374 -7.36 -2.51 27.60
C GLU A 374 -6.82 -3.87 28.06
N VAL A 375 -6.09 -4.55 27.19
CA VAL A 375 -5.40 -5.82 27.49
C VAL A 375 -4.02 -5.56 28.10
N ARG A 376 -3.29 -4.57 27.58
CA ARG A 376 -1.94 -4.21 28.04
C ARG A 376 -1.51 -2.81 27.61
N ARG A 377 -1.04 -2.00 28.56
CA ARG A 377 -0.32 -0.75 28.30
C ARG A 377 1.04 -1.04 27.68
N ILE A 378 1.23 -0.70 26.41
CA ILE A 378 2.51 -0.86 25.72
C ILE A 378 3.42 0.33 26.04
N PHE A 379 2.94 1.56 25.91
CA PHE A 379 3.74 2.77 26.08
C PHE A 379 2.92 3.85 26.80
N THR A 380 3.52 4.61 27.71
CA THR A 380 2.96 5.86 28.26
C THR A 380 4.06 6.90 28.46
N MET A 381 3.95 8.08 27.85
CA MET A 381 4.88 9.20 28.03
C MET A 381 4.14 10.52 28.20
N GLY A 382 4.48 11.28 29.23
CA GLY A 382 3.97 12.63 29.45
C GLY A 382 4.59 13.63 28.49
N LEU A 383 3.77 14.48 27.87
CA LEU A 383 4.14 15.42 26.80
C LEU A 383 4.40 16.83 27.38
N PRO A 384 5.46 17.56 26.98
CA PRO A 384 5.85 18.78 27.69
C PRO A 384 5.03 20.02 27.28
N TYR A 385 4.46 19.99 26.08
CA TYR A 385 3.61 21.01 25.47
C TYR A 385 2.35 20.33 24.89
N THR A 386 1.58 21.04 24.07
CA THR A 386 0.29 20.59 23.51
C THR A 386 0.28 20.39 21.99
N SER A 387 1.44 20.47 21.33
CA SER A 387 1.60 20.41 19.88
C SER A 387 2.79 19.53 19.45
N HIS A 388 2.75 19.06 18.21
CA HIS A 388 3.78 18.26 17.51
C HIS A 388 4.10 16.91 18.19
N HIS A 389 3.12 16.03 18.24
CA HIS A 389 3.27 14.73 18.91
C HIS A 389 3.30 13.52 17.96
N GLY A 390 2.88 13.66 16.70
CA GLY A 390 2.72 12.54 15.77
C GLY A 390 1.76 11.48 16.32
N GLY A 391 2.29 10.34 16.75
CA GLY A 391 1.51 9.28 17.39
C GLY A 391 0.97 8.21 16.45
N GLN A 392 1.31 8.23 15.15
CA GLN A 392 1.04 7.09 14.28
C GLN A 392 1.79 5.84 14.80
N ILE A 393 1.15 4.67 14.67
CA ILE A 393 1.75 3.36 14.89
C ILE A 393 1.56 2.47 13.66
N LEU A 394 2.53 1.60 13.39
CA LEU A 394 2.50 0.61 12.32
C LEU A 394 3.45 -0.55 12.61
N PHE A 395 3.33 -1.65 11.83
CA PHE A 395 4.25 -2.79 11.93
C PHE A 395 5.21 -2.84 10.74
N GLY A 396 6.47 -3.18 11.00
CA GLY A 396 7.45 -3.47 9.96
C GLY A 396 7.10 -4.78 9.24
N PRO A 397 6.94 -4.77 7.89
CA PRO A 397 6.49 -5.94 7.15
C PRO A 397 7.54 -7.07 7.08
N THR A 398 8.81 -6.79 7.35
CA THR A 398 9.91 -7.78 7.34
C THR A 398 10.31 -8.27 8.73
N ASP A 399 10.35 -7.39 9.74
CA ASP A 399 10.79 -7.72 11.10
C ASP A 399 9.62 -8.05 12.05
N GLY A 400 8.39 -7.62 11.73
CA GLY A 400 7.21 -7.82 12.56
C GLY A 400 7.19 -6.96 13.82
N TYR A 401 8.08 -5.98 13.95
CA TYR A 401 8.16 -5.08 15.11
C TYR A 401 7.22 -3.88 14.97
N MET A 402 6.79 -3.33 16.11
CA MET A 402 5.92 -2.16 16.13
C MET A 402 6.78 -0.89 16.12
N TYR A 403 6.46 0.03 15.20
CA TYR A 403 7.07 1.35 15.11
C TYR A 403 6.08 2.41 15.64
N LEU A 404 6.61 3.42 16.33
CA LEU A 404 5.86 4.58 16.84
C LEU A 404 6.55 5.87 16.36
N MET A 405 5.76 6.74 15.75
CA MET A 405 6.15 8.06 15.27
C MET A 405 5.96 9.08 16.39
N MET A 406 6.97 9.89 16.70
CA MET A 406 6.91 10.87 17.80
C MET A 406 7.58 12.19 17.41
N GLY A 407 6.79 13.26 17.46
CA GLY A 407 7.28 14.62 17.23
C GLY A 407 8.15 15.17 18.36
N ASP A 408 8.78 16.31 18.11
CA ASP A 408 9.64 17.06 19.04
C ASP A 408 8.89 17.58 20.26
N GLY A 409 7.56 17.64 20.17
CA GLY A 409 6.68 18.09 21.23
C GLY A 409 6.65 19.59 21.42
N GLY A 410 6.87 20.43 20.39
CA GLY A 410 6.50 21.85 20.44
C GLY A 410 7.19 22.76 19.41
N LYS A 411 6.86 24.06 19.38
CA LYS A 411 7.44 24.99 18.39
C LYS A 411 8.98 25.08 18.51
N GLY A 412 9.71 24.69 17.47
CA GLY A 412 11.15 24.93 17.33
C GLY A 412 12.06 24.06 18.20
N ASP A 413 11.57 22.95 18.79
CA ASP A 413 12.30 22.04 19.70
C ASP A 413 13.17 22.75 20.76
N PRO A 414 12.61 23.55 21.68
CA PRO A 414 13.38 24.44 22.57
C PRO A 414 14.45 23.72 23.41
N PHE A 415 14.23 22.45 23.75
CA PHE A 415 15.15 21.64 24.55
C PHE A 415 16.07 20.73 23.71
N ASN A 416 16.08 20.87 22.38
CA ASN A 416 16.93 20.10 21.47
C ASN A 416 16.69 18.58 21.60
N PHE A 417 15.45 18.18 21.93
CA PHE A 417 15.01 16.81 22.12
C PHE A 417 15.26 15.95 20.88
N SER A 418 15.02 16.48 19.68
CA SER A 418 15.07 15.73 18.42
C SER A 418 16.47 15.19 18.11
N GLN A 419 17.50 15.98 18.45
CA GLN A 419 18.91 15.58 18.42
C GLN A 419 19.38 14.91 19.72
N ASN A 420 18.71 15.14 20.85
CA ASN A 420 19.05 14.50 22.12
C ASN A 420 18.62 13.02 22.14
N LYS A 421 19.60 12.12 22.12
CA LYS A 421 19.41 10.65 22.16
C LYS A 421 18.98 10.11 23.54
N LYS A 422 18.81 10.98 24.54
CA LYS A 422 18.13 10.67 25.81
C LYS A 422 16.63 11.01 25.81
N SER A 423 16.11 11.59 24.73
CA SER A 423 14.69 11.90 24.58
C SER A 423 14.05 11.01 23.53
N LEU A 424 12.83 10.57 23.79
CA LEU A 424 11.99 9.88 22.82
C LEU A 424 11.16 10.84 21.94
N LEU A 425 11.22 12.14 22.19
CA LEU A 425 10.63 13.18 21.34
C LEU A 425 11.53 13.45 20.11
N GLY A 426 10.92 13.68 18.95
CA GLY A 426 11.58 13.89 17.66
C GLY A 426 12.29 12.64 17.16
N LYS A 427 11.59 11.49 17.22
CA LYS A 427 12.10 10.12 16.96
C LYS A 427 11.09 9.26 16.23
N ILE A 428 11.60 8.23 15.55
CA ILE A 428 10.86 6.98 15.34
C ILE A 428 11.42 5.94 16.31
N MET A 429 10.54 5.32 17.10
CA MET A 429 10.87 4.22 18.02
C MET A 429 10.50 2.86 17.39
N ARG A 430 11.17 1.78 17.82
CA ARG A 430 10.84 0.41 17.41
C ARG A 430 10.86 -0.57 18.59
N PHE A 431 9.76 -1.32 18.75
CA PHE A 431 9.47 -2.20 19.88
C PHE A 431 9.16 -3.64 19.47
N ASP A 432 9.58 -4.58 20.31
CA ASP A 432 9.09 -5.97 20.32
C ASP A 432 7.89 -6.08 21.27
N ILE A 433 6.70 -6.32 20.69
CA ILE A 433 5.43 -6.48 21.43
C ILE A 433 5.00 -7.95 21.61
N ASP A 434 5.79 -8.92 21.13
CA ASP A 434 5.54 -10.37 21.32
C ASP A 434 6.31 -10.89 22.55
N ALA A 435 7.49 -10.36 22.85
CA ALA A 435 8.27 -10.72 24.03
C ALA A 435 7.76 -10.00 25.30
N ILE A 436 6.70 -10.58 25.91
CA ILE A 436 6.15 -10.17 27.21
C ILE A 436 7.23 -10.24 28.30
N GLN A 437 7.48 -9.11 28.98
CA GLN A 437 8.43 -9.04 30.10
C GLN A 437 7.74 -9.25 31.46
N SER A 438 8.47 -9.78 32.43
CA SER A 438 8.04 -9.76 33.83
C SER A 438 8.08 -8.34 34.40
N GLN A 439 7.24 -8.05 35.39
CA GLN A 439 7.23 -6.73 36.06
C GLN A 439 8.63 -6.34 36.60
N SER A 440 9.41 -7.31 37.07
CA SER A 440 10.79 -7.11 37.51
C SER A 440 11.75 -6.71 36.38
N GLN A 441 11.55 -7.20 35.16
CA GLN A 441 12.39 -6.81 34.00
C GLN A 441 12.03 -5.40 33.50
N ILE A 442 10.74 -5.03 33.52
CA ILE A 442 10.27 -3.69 33.18
C ILE A 442 10.85 -2.66 34.16
N LEU A 443 10.68 -2.90 35.47
CA LEU A 443 11.19 -2.02 36.52
C LEU A 443 12.72 -1.90 36.52
N ASN A 444 13.45 -3.01 36.32
CA ASN A 444 14.92 -3.00 36.29
C ASN A 444 15.53 -2.33 35.03
N LYS A 445 14.72 -2.02 34.01
CA LYS A 445 15.16 -1.38 32.77
C LYS A 445 14.67 0.06 32.59
N SER A 446 13.82 0.56 33.50
CA SER A 446 13.21 1.90 33.43
C SER A 446 12.39 2.20 32.16
N LEU A 447 11.88 1.17 31.48
CA LEU A 447 11.14 1.30 30.21
C LEU A 447 9.84 2.10 30.38
N TRP A 448 9.39 2.72 29.29
CA TRP A 448 8.16 3.53 29.22
C TRP A 448 6.86 2.70 29.15
N GLY A 449 6.94 1.38 29.31
CA GLY A 449 5.79 0.48 29.38
C GLY A 449 6.15 -0.99 29.14
N ASN A 450 5.18 -1.82 28.73
CA ASN A 450 5.33 -3.27 28.61
C ASN A 450 5.66 -3.71 27.17
N TYR A 451 6.94 -3.57 26.80
CA TYR A 451 7.54 -4.11 25.58
C TYR A 451 8.95 -4.65 25.83
N SER A 452 9.53 -5.25 24.79
CA SER A 452 10.96 -5.53 24.68
C SER A 452 11.64 -4.67 23.63
N ILE A 453 12.94 -4.49 23.77
CA ILE A 453 13.78 -3.80 22.79
C ILE A 453 14.33 -4.84 21.81
N PRO A 454 14.14 -4.68 20.49
CA PRO A 454 14.84 -5.46 19.48
C PRO A 454 16.36 -5.34 19.64
N LYS A 455 17.08 -6.46 19.67
CA LYS A 455 18.54 -6.49 19.90
C LYS A 455 19.37 -5.77 18.83
N ASP A 456 18.76 -5.49 17.68
CA ASP A 456 19.35 -4.76 16.57
C ASP A 456 18.84 -3.31 16.47
N ASN A 457 18.20 -2.74 17.50
CA ASN A 457 18.03 -1.29 17.57
C ASN A 457 19.41 -0.60 17.58
N PRO A 458 19.58 0.59 16.95
CA PRO A 458 20.90 1.21 16.77
C PRO A 458 21.57 1.76 18.03
N PHE A 459 20.87 1.83 19.18
CA PHE A 459 21.36 2.44 20.42
C PHE A 459 21.22 1.53 21.66
N THR A 460 21.21 0.20 21.48
CA THR A 460 21.03 -0.77 22.59
C THR A 460 22.20 -0.87 23.56
N ASP A 461 23.42 -0.62 23.10
CA ASP A 461 24.65 -0.98 23.82
C ASP A 461 25.21 0.18 24.66
N ASP A 462 24.71 1.41 24.47
CA ASP A 462 25.09 2.60 25.24
C ASP A 462 24.01 2.90 26.28
N SER A 463 24.31 2.57 27.54
CA SER A 463 23.44 2.84 28.70
C SER A 463 23.18 4.33 28.97
N GLY A 464 23.84 5.24 28.25
CA GLY A 464 23.60 6.67 28.29
C GLY A 464 22.52 7.16 27.30
N LEU A 465 21.93 6.28 26.48
CA LEU A 465 20.94 6.59 25.45
C LEU A 465 19.62 5.81 25.67
N GLU A 466 18.51 6.28 25.08
CA GLU A 466 17.22 5.55 25.13
C GLU A 466 17.20 4.48 24.00
N PRO A 467 17.17 3.18 24.33
CA PRO A 467 17.40 2.08 23.36
C PRO A 467 16.20 1.77 22.44
N GLU A 468 15.05 2.38 22.68
CA GLU A 468 13.84 2.34 21.84
C GLU A 468 14.05 3.01 20.47
N ILE A 469 14.99 3.96 20.38
CA ILE A 469 15.18 4.82 19.21
C ILE A 469 15.63 4.00 18.00
N TRP A 470 14.85 4.04 16.92
CA TRP A 470 15.21 3.52 15.60
C TRP A 470 15.84 4.59 14.71
N ALA A 471 15.29 5.81 14.72
CA ALA A 471 15.81 6.96 13.99
C ALA A 471 15.46 8.28 14.70
N LEU A 472 16.16 9.36 14.40
CA LEU A 472 16.09 10.64 15.13
C LEU A 472 16.12 11.88 14.24
N GLY A 473 16.00 13.06 14.84
CA GLY A 473 16.09 14.33 14.14
C GLY A 473 14.87 14.61 13.25
N LEU A 474 13.68 14.22 13.73
CA LEU A 474 12.37 14.47 13.13
C LEU A 474 11.61 15.53 13.92
N ARG A 475 10.70 16.28 13.30
CA ARG A 475 9.92 17.37 13.92
C ARG A 475 8.53 16.95 14.37
N ASN A 476 7.68 16.51 13.45
CA ASN A 476 6.33 16.02 13.70
C ASN A 476 5.95 14.99 12.60
N PRO A 477 6.53 13.77 12.66
CA PRO A 477 6.31 12.74 11.63
C PRO A 477 4.86 12.25 11.64
N TRP A 478 4.05 12.81 10.73
CA TRP A 478 2.59 12.68 10.71
C TRP A 478 2.13 11.38 10.06
N ARG A 479 2.75 11.01 8.92
CA ARG A 479 2.40 9.79 8.19
C ARG A 479 3.61 9.12 7.56
N CYS A 480 4.00 8.00 8.13
CA CYS A 480 4.92 7.04 7.55
C CYS A 480 4.19 5.82 6.94
N SER A 481 4.82 5.19 5.95
CA SER A 481 4.40 3.91 5.39
C SER A 481 5.57 3.12 4.78
N PHE A 482 5.47 1.80 4.78
CA PHE A 482 6.37 0.92 4.05
C PHE A 482 5.84 0.66 2.63
N ASP A 483 6.73 0.60 1.64
CA ASP A 483 6.39 0.14 0.29
C ASP A 483 6.10 -1.38 0.30
N SER A 484 4.88 -1.78 -0.04
CA SER A 484 4.42 -3.16 0.07
C SER A 484 5.13 -4.15 -0.85
N GLU A 485 5.77 -3.67 -1.92
CA GLU A 485 6.58 -4.49 -2.83
C GLU A 485 8.10 -4.34 -2.57
N ARG A 486 8.51 -3.30 -1.83
CA ARG A 486 9.91 -3.05 -1.47
C ARG A 486 10.00 -2.79 0.05
N PRO A 487 9.80 -3.82 0.90
CA PRO A 487 9.53 -3.65 2.33
C PRO A 487 10.69 -3.07 3.18
N SER A 488 11.84 -2.77 2.58
CA SER A 488 12.92 -1.98 3.18
C SER A 488 12.78 -0.47 2.96
N TYR A 489 11.92 -0.02 2.05
CA TYR A 489 11.62 1.39 1.80
C TYR A 489 10.55 1.85 2.78
N PHE A 490 10.96 2.67 3.73
CA PHE A 490 10.12 3.22 4.78
C PHE A 490 10.03 4.73 4.58
N TYR A 491 8.97 5.20 3.93
CA TYR A 491 8.77 6.63 3.73
C TYR A 491 8.15 7.24 4.98
N CYS A 492 8.54 8.46 5.34
CA CYS A 492 7.77 9.25 6.29
C CYS A 492 7.67 10.71 5.88
N ALA A 493 6.47 11.26 5.91
CA ALA A 493 6.26 12.69 5.79
C ALA A 493 6.38 13.36 7.17
N ASP A 494 7.23 14.37 7.24
CA ASP A 494 7.53 15.14 8.45
C ASP A 494 7.12 16.60 8.23
N VAL A 495 6.40 17.17 9.21
CA VAL A 495 5.76 18.49 9.05
C VAL A 495 6.74 19.60 9.36
N GLY A 496 6.84 20.57 8.43
CA GLY A 496 7.71 21.73 8.48
C GLY A 496 7.41 22.70 9.64
N GLN A 497 8.36 23.60 9.93
CA GLN A 497 8.21 24.60 10.98
C GLN A 497 7.60 25.91 10.46
N ASP A 498 8.27 26.56 9.52
CA ASP A 498 7.88 27.88 9.01
C ASP A 498 8.02 28.01 7.47
N LEU A 499 8.71 27.07 6.79
CA LEU A 499 9.18 27.24 5.40
C LEU A 499 9.01 26.01 4.49
N TYR A 500 9.29 24.80 4.97
CA TYR A 500 9.47 23.63 4.10
C TYR A 500 8.89 22.35 4.69
N GLU A 501 8.05 21.66 3.91
CA GLU A 501 7.47 20.35 4.23
C GLU A 501 8.28 19.23 3.57
N GLU A 502 8.51 18.12 4.26
CA GLU A 502 9.45 17.09 3.80
C GLU A 502 8.95 15.64 3.87
N VAL A 503 9.57 14.77 3.07
CA VAL A 503 9.41 13.32 3.13
C VAL A 503 10.77 12.65 3.10
N ASP A 504 11.05 11.87 4.14
CA ASP A 504 12.25 11.10 4.32
C ASP A 504 12.12 9.64 3.87
N LEU A 505 13.26 9.04 3.54
CA LEU A 505 13.41 7.60 3.42
C LEU A 505 14.12 7.06 4.68
N ILE A 506 13.32 6.63 5.65
CA ILE A 506 13.75 6.30 7.00
C ILE A 506 14.66 5.07 7.02
N SER A 507 15.87 5.27 7.52
CA SER A 507 16.92 4.26 7.69
C SER A 507 17.32 4.06 9.16
N LYS A 508 17.87 2.89 9.46
CA LYS A 508 18.33 2.49 10.80
C LYS A 508 19.41 3.44 11.33
N GLY A 509 19.13 4.10 12.46
CA GLY A 509 20.04 5.06 13.10
C GLY A 509 20.17 6.38 12.35
N GLY A 510 19.35 6.60 11.32
CA GLY A 510 19.34 7.83 10.52
C GLY A 510 18.94 9.05 11.34
N ASN A 511 19.46 10.21 10.92
CA ASN A 511 19.22 11.50 11.54
C ASN A 511 18.79 12.48 10.45
N TYR A 512 17.54 12.97 10.47
CA TYR A 512 16.99 13.83 9.41
C TYR A 512 17.22 15.33 9.68
N GLY A 513 17.93 15.63 10.77
CA GLY A 513 18.57 16.93 10.97
C GLY A 513 17.78 17.96 11.78
N TRP A 514 16.46 17.81 11.97
CA TRP A 514 15.69 18.69 12.85
C TRP A 514 16.25 18.65 14.29
N ARG A 515 16.50 19.75 15.00
CA ARG A 515 16.19 21.16 14.73
C ARG A 515 17.25 22.00 14.03
N VAL A 516 18.29 21.40 13.47
CA VAL A 516 19.40 22.11 12.81
C VAL A 516 19.08 22.39 11.33
N TYR A 517 18.28 21.51 10.72
CA TYR A 517 17.74 21.68 9.38
C TYR A 517 16.21 21.63 9.42
N GLU A 518 15.58 22.34 8.47
CA GLU A 518 14.18 22.23 8.07
C GLU A 518 14.21 21.97 6.55
N GLY A 519 14.06 20.70 6.15
CA GLY A 519 14.42 20.25 4.81
C GLY A 519 15.81 20.71 4.36
N PRO A 520 15.93 21.43 3.22
CA PRO A 520 17.22 21.88 2.70
C PRO A 520 17.80 23.10 3.43
N TYR A 521 17.07 23.71 4.38
CA TYR A 521 17.43 24.99 4.99
C TYR A 521 17.99 24.83 6.40
N ILE A 522 18.94 25.69 6.78
CA ILE A 522 19.45 25.74 8.16
C ILE A 522 18.41 26.46 9.02
N TYR A 523 17.82 25.75 9.99
CA TYR A 523 16.92 26.36 10.97
C TYR A 523 17.74 27.04 12.08
N GLN A 524 17.24 28.17 12.60
CA GLN A 524 17.83 28.85 13.75
C GLN A 524 16.73 29.14 14.79
N PRO A 525 16.77 28.48 15.96
CA PRO A 525 15.71 28.61 16.95
C PRO A 525 15.76 29.95 17.70
N GLU A 526 14.59 30.59 17.82
CA GLU A 526 14.39 31.81 18.62
C GLU A 526 14.76 31.62 20.10
N TRP A 527 14.61 30.39 20.62
CA TRP A 527 14.86 30.04 22.02
C TRP A 527 15.42 28.61 22.15
N SER A 528 16.46 28.43 22.97
CA SER A 528 17.22 27.16 23.05
C SER A 528 17.76 26.82 24.46
N PRO A 529 16.90 26.77 25.51
CA PRO A 529 17.32 26.50 26.89
C PRO A 529 18.00 25.14 27.10
N GLY A 530 17.64 24.10 26.34
CA GLY A 530 18.32 22.79 26.39
C GLY A 530 19.69 22.76 25.69
N GLY A 531 20.15 23.91 25.18
CA GLY A 531 21.30 24.03 24.30
C GLY A 531 20.92 23.95 22.82
N ASN A 532 21.94 23.99 21.96
CA ASN A 532 21.79 23.88 20.52
C ASN A 532 22.85 22.92 19.94
N THR A 533 22.48 22.19 18.90
CA THR A 533 23.35 21.24 18.21
C THR A 533 24.17 21.97 17.15
N SER A 534 25.46 21.66 17.01
CA SER A 534 26.30 22.28 15.98
C SER A 534 26.05 21.64 14.61
N LEU A 535 26.00 22.46 13.56
CA LEU A 535 26.06 22.03 12.16
C LEU A 535 27.22 21.06 11.88
N LYS A 536 28.34 21.18 12.62
CA LYS A 536 29.52 20.30 12.49
C LYS A 536 29.45 19.00 13.29
N SER A 537 28.45 18.84 14.17
CA SER A 537 28.31 17.64 15.03
C SER A 537 27.24 16.66 14.54
N ILE A 538 26.54 16.97 13.45
CA ILE A 538 25.53 16.09 12.85
C ILE A 538 25.94 15.63 11.46
N ASN A 539 25.49 14.43 11.10
CA ASN A 539 25.50 13.91 9.74
C ASN A 539 24.04 13.71 9.34
N ALA A 540 23.41 14.79 8.85
CA ALA A 540 22.01 14.77 8.46
C ALA A 540 21.81 14.01 7.14
N ILE A 541 20.76 13.21 7.08
CA ILE A 541 20.20 12.67 5.85
C ILE A 541 19.23 13.74 5.33
N SER A 542 19.39 14.17 4.08
CA SER A 542 18.45 15.10 3.46
C SER A 542 17.17 14.37 3.03
N PRO A 543 16.00 15.04 3.05
CA PRO A 543 14.75 14.44 2.60
C PRO A 543 14.80 14.11 1.11
N VAL A 544 14.06 13.08 0.74
CA VAL A 544 13.97 12.61 -0.66
C VAL A 544 12.93 13.40 -1.47
N MET A 545 11.91 13.93 -0.83
CA MET A 545 10.85 14.73 -1.45
C MET A 545 10.41 15.85 -0.50
N GLY A 546 9.70 16.85 -1.01
CA GLY A 546 9.15 17.94 -0.19
C GLY A 546 8.63 19.11 -1.03
N TYR A 547 8.26 20.21 -0.36
CA TYR A 547 7.91 21.47 -1.00
C TYR A 547 8.08 22.68 -0.07
N ASN A 548 8.32 23.86 -0.67
CA ASN A 548 8.27 25.13 0.05
C ASN A 548 6.82 25.56 0.26
N HIS A 549 6.47 26.02 1.46
CA HIS A 549 5.15 26.59 1.78
C HIS A 549 4.70 27.63 0.74
N SER A 550 5.61 28.56 0.42
CA SER A 550 5.37 29.68 -0.51
C SER A 550 5.17 29.26 -1.98
N ALA A 551 5.39 27.99 -2.32
CA ALA A 551 5.28 27.48 -3.68
C ALA A 551 3.94 26.76 -3.97
N VAL A 552 3.18 26.37 -2.93
CA VAL A 552 2.03 25.46 -3.08
C VAL A 552 0.80 26.16 -3.67
N ASN A 553 0.22 27.12 -2.94
CA ASN A 553 -0.99 27.82 -3.34
C ASN A 553 -0.90 29.28 -2.88
N LYS A 554 -0.98 30.23 -3.82
CA LYS A 554 -0.84 31.67 -3.55
C LYS A 554 -2.11 32.33 -3.01
N ASN A 555 -3.25 31.64 -3.04
CA ASN A 555 -4.54 32.14 -2.57
C ASN A 555 -4.84 31.66 -1.15
N ILE A 556 -4.53 30.38 -0.86
CA ILE A 556 -4.84 29.71 0.42
C ILE A 556 -3.61 29.64 1.34
N GLY A 557 -2.40 29.59 0.78
CA GLY A 557 -1.17 29.22 1.49
C GLY A 557 -0.92 27.71 1.48
N SER A 558 0.05 27.28 2.28
CA SER A 558 0.33 25.88 2.63
C SER A 558 -0.01 25.67 4.11
N ALA A 559 -0.31 24.44 4.51
CA ALA A 559 -0.72 24.13 5.89
C ALA A 559 0.22 23.14 6.58
N SER A 560 0.30 21.93 6.05
CA SER A 560 1.17 20.85 6.52
C SER A 560 1.13 19.69 5.52
N ILE A 561 2.18 18.88 5.47
CA ILE A 561 2.19 17.63 4.73
C ILE A 561 1.45 16.52 5.48
N THR A 562 0.60 15.80 4.75
CA THR A 562 -0.19 14.68 5.30
C THR A 562 0.39 13.31 4.99
N GLY A 563 1.45 13.27 4.16
CA GLY A 563 2.10 12.06 3.67
C GLY A 563 1.17 11.12 2.91
N GLY A 564 1.53 9.83 2.88
CA GLY A 564 0.72 8.82 2.19
C GLY A 564 1.48 7.51 1.96
N PHE A 565 1.39 6.99 0.73
CA PHE A 565 1.78 5.62 0.38
C PHE A 565 2.39 5.53 -1.02
N VAL A 566 3.19 4.50 -1.25
CA VAL A 566 3.50 4.07 -2.63
C VAL A 566 2.26 3.46 -3.26
N TYR A 567 1.82 4.00 -4.38
CA TYR A 567 0.67 3.45 -5.11
C TYR A 567 1.06 2.11 -5.75
N ARG A 568 0.41 1.03 -5.29
CA ARG A 568 0.57 -0.35 -5.78
C ARG A 568 -0.77 -0.95 -6.23
N GLY A 569 -1.72 -0.11 -6.64
CA GLY A 569 -3.01 -0.52 -7.18
C GLY A 569 -2.96 -0.85 -8.67
N SER A 570 -3.95 -1.60 -9.15
CA SER A 570 -4.13 -1.95 -10.57
C SER A 570 -4.90 -0.88 -11.36
N SER A 571 -5.64 0.00 -10.69
CA SER A 571 -6.58 0.94 -11.31
C SER A 571 -5.92 2.06 -12.13
N ASP A 572 -4.71 2.48 -11.76
CA ASP A 572 -3.90 3.44 -12.52
C ASP A 572 -2.43 2.98 -12.58
N PRO A 573 -2.05 2.18 -13.59
CA PRO A 573 -0.67 1.74 -13.80
C PRO A 573 0.31 2.88 -14.14
N CYS A 574 -0.17 4.08 -14.51
CA CYS A 574 0.70 5.24 -14.69
C CYS A 574 1.14 5.87 -13.34
N LEU A 575 0.42 5.61 -12.25
CA LEU A 575 0.79 5.95 -10.87
C LEU A 575 1.59 4.85 -10.15
N TYR A 576 1.63 3.62 -10.67
CA TYR A 576 2.24 2.47 -10.02
C TYR A 576 3.73 2.68 -9.70
N GLY A 577 4.10 2.38 -8.45
CA GLY A 577 5.45 2.57 -7.91
C GLY A 577 5.79 4.00 -7.46
N ARG A 578 4.88 4.98 -7.59
CA ARG A 578 5.09 6.35 -7.11
C ARG A 578 4.65 6.52 -5.66
N TYR A 579 5.42 7.26 -4.86
CA TYR A 579 4.98 7.69 -3.52
C TYR A 579 4.04 8.89 -3.63
N MET A 580 2.86 8.83 -3.00
CA MET A 580 1.82 9.85 -3.10
C MET A 580 1.63 10.59 -1.78
N TYR A 581 1.54 11.92 -1.84
CA TYR A 581 1.39 12.79 -0.67
C TYR A 581 0.68 14.11 -1.02
N ALA A 582 0.08 14.76 -0.03
CA ALA A 582 -0.71 15.99 -0.21
C ALA A 582 -0.53 17.00 0.94
N ASP A 583 -0.85 18.26 0.66
CA ASP A 583 -1.00 19.33 1.66
C ASP A 583 -2.42 19.29 2.24
N LEU A 584 -2.56 19.46 3.55
CA LEU A 584 -3.82 19.35 4.28
C LEU A 584 -4.92 20.32 3.79
N TYR A 585 -4.57 21.56 3.40
CA TYR A 585 -5.57 22.58 3.01
C TYR A 585 -5.29 23.29 1.69
N ALA A 586 -4.06 23.30 1.19
CA ALA A 586 -3.68 24.03 -0.03
C ALA A 586 -4.29 23.48 -1.33
N SER A 587 -5.01 22.35 -1.26
CA SER A 587 -5.58 21.63 -2.39
C SER A 587 -4.51 21.18 -3.40
N ALA A 588 -3.38 20.69 -2.90
CA ALA A 588 -2.25 20.24 -3.70
C ALA A 588 -1.84 18.80 -3.36
N MET A 589 -1.53 18.02 -4.39
CA MET A 589 -1.10 16.63 -4.30
C MET A 589 0.10 16.42 -5.22
N TRP A 590 1.04 15.57 -4.80
CA TRP A 590 2.25 15.25 -5.54
C TRP A 590 2.49 13.75 -5.62
N THR A 591 3.32 13.38 -6.58
CA THR A 591 3.90 12.05 -6.68
C THR A 591 5.43 12.14 -6.76
N GLY A 592 6.10 11.40 -5.90
CA GLY A 592 7.53 11.15 -6.00
C GLY A 592 7.82 9.90 -6.82
N THR A 593 8.72 10.01 -7.78
CA THR A 593 9.21 8.89 -8.58
C THR A 593 10.71 8.74 -8.37
N GLU A 594 11.18 7.58 -7.92
CA GLU A 594 12.61 7.27 -7.83
C GLU A 594 13.17 7.07 -9.26
N THR A 595 14.28 7.71 -9.63
CA THR A 595 14.86 7.59 -10.97
C THR A 595 16.38 7.83 -10.97
N PRO A 596 17.20 6.82 -11.35
CA PRO A 596 16.83 5.41 -11.61
C PRO A 596 16.21 4.71 -10.39
N GLU A 597 15.57 3.55 -10.60
CA GLU A 597 15.13 2.70 -9.47
C GLU A 597 16.33 2.28 -8.60
N SER A 598 16.15 2.23 -7.29
CA SER A 598 17.21 1.93 -6.30
C SER A 598 18.40 2.89 -6.32
N SER A 599 18.21 4.12 -6.81
CA SER A 599 19.21 5.19 -6.73
C SER A 599 19.09 6.08 -5.48
N GLY A 600 17.95 6.05 -4.77
CA GLY A 600 17.63 7.02 -3.73
C GLY A 600 17.36 8.45 -4.25
N ASN A 601 17.44 8.70 -5.56
CA ASN A 601 17.17 10.00 -6.17
C ASN A 601 15.72 10.08 -6.65
N TYR A 602 14.96 11.07 -6.17
CA TYR A 602 13.54 11.21 -6.45
C TYR A 602 13.23 12.49 -7.22
N THR A 603 12.19 12.44 -8.05
CA THR A 603 11.58 13.61 -8.68
C THR A 603 10.13 13.73 -8.23
N SER A 604 9.81 14.82 -7.53
CA SER A 604 8.44 15.18 -7.15
C SER A 604 7.73 15.90 -8.29
N THR A 605 6.54 15.42 -8.66
CA THR A 605 5.67 16.01 -9.69
C THR A 605 4.30 16.28 -9.08
N GLN A 606 3.83 17.53 -9.13
CA GLN A 606 2.47 17.88 -8.71
C GLN A 606 1.46 17.22 -9.66
N ILE A 607 0.43 16.56 -9.11
CA ILE A 607 -0.66 15.97 -9.88
C ILE A 607 -1.93 16.77 -9.61
N PRO A 608 -2.57 17.35 -10.64
CA PRO A 608 -3.88 17.95 -10.47
C PRO A 608 -4.93 16.84 -10.29
N PHE A 609 -6.00 17.16 -9.58
CA PHE A 609 -7.09 16.21 -9.31
C PHE A 609 -8.44 16.93 -9.42
N SER A 610 -9.51 16.16 -9.56
CA SER A 610 -10.87 16.68 -9.68
C SER A 610 -11.90 15.69 -9.14
N CYS A 611 -13.08 16.17 -8.77
CA CYS A 611 -14.19 15.28 -8.38
C CYS A 611 -14.66 14.45 -9.58
N SER A 612 -14.87 13.15 -9.38
CA SER A 612 -15.52 12.28 -10.37
C SER A 612 -16.95 12.75 -10.64
N LYS A 613 -17.33 12.87 -11.92
CA LYS A 613 -18.71 13.18 -12.33
C LYS A 613 -19.71 12.11 -11.88
N ASN A 614 -19.23 10.90 -11.62
CA ASN A 614 -20.01 9.76 -11.18
C ASN A 614 -19.87 9.53 -9.67
N SER A 615 -19.31 10.50 -8.92
CA SER A 615 -19.12 10.37 -7.47
C SER A 615 -20.48 10.18 -6.76
N PRO A 616 -20.65 9.13 -5.93
CA PRO A 616 -21.94 8.78 -5.36
C PRO A 616 -22.42 9.79 -4.32
N ILE A 617 -21.48 10.51 -3.70
CA ILE A 617 -21.72 11.75 -2.97
C ILE A 617 -21.03 12.89 -3.74
N PRO A 618 -21.65 14.07 -3.92
CA PRO A 618 -20.97 15.23 -4.47
C PRO A 618 -19.75 15.62 -3.62
N CYS A 619 -18.62 15.96 -4.24
CA CYS A 619 -17.47 16.50 -3.50
C CYS A 619 -17.72 17.96 -3.10
N ASP A 620 -17.42 18.31 -1.85
CA ASP A 620 -17.39 19.71 -1.42
C ASP A 620 -16.21 20.42 -2.09
N SER A 621 -16.35 21.68 -2.48
CA SER A 621 -15.25 22.48 -3.05
C SER A 621 -14.42 23.15 -1.95
N ALA A 622 -13.11 23.30 -2.16
CA ALA A 622 -12.24 24.06 -1.28
C ALA A 622 -12.64 25.55 -1.24
N ALA A 623 -12.41 26.22 -0.12
CA ALA A 623 -12.87 27.60 0.09
C ALA A 623 -12.19 28.58 -0.88
N GLY A 624 -12.91 28.98 -1.94
CA GLY A 624 -12.43 29.88 -2.98
C GLY A 624 -11.84 29.20 -4.22
N ASP A 625 -11.92 27.87 -4.33
CA ASP A 625 -11.47 27.11 -5.52
C ASP A 625 -12.57 26.16 -6.03
N SER A 626 -12.37 25.66 -7.25
CA SER A 626 -13.13 24.58 -7.89
C SER A 626 -12.62 23.18 -7.56
N LEU A 627 -11.42 23.06 -6.97
CA LEU A 627 -10.84 21.80 -6.53
C LEU A 627 -11.66 21.18 -5.37
N PRO A 628 -11.81 19.84 -5.32
CA PRO A 628 -12.50 19.19 -4.22
C PRO A 628 -11.69 19.32 -2.92
N SER A 629 -12.38 19.59 -1.81
CA SER A 629 -11.79 19.60 -0.47
C SER A 629 -11.26 18.20 -0.16
N LEU A 630 -9.96 18.10 0.11
CA LEU A 630 -9.27 16.83 0.27
C LEU A 630 -9.55 16.13 1.62
N GLY A 631 -9.82 16.90 2.67
CA GLY A 631 -10.16 16.36 4.00
C GLY A 631 -8.99 15.66 4.71
N TYR A 632 -9.31 14.79 5.68
CA TYR A 632 -8.33 14.16 6.58
C TYR A 632 -7.94 12.71 6.21
N VAL A 633 -8.58 12.09 5.21
CA VAL A 633 -8.40 10.65 4.90
C VAL A 633 -7.73 10.44 3.54
N PHE A 634 -6.42 10.23 3.54
CA PHE A 634 -5.70 9.71 2.37
C PHE A 634 -5.30 8.26 2.57
N LEU A 635 -5.89 7.39 1.74
CA LEU A 635 -5.46 6.03 1.51
C LEU A 635 -5.92 5.57 0.13
N LEU A 636 -4.98 5.46 -0.81
CA LEU A 636 -5.22 4.85 -2.12
C LEU A 636 -5.07 3.35 -1.98
N TRP A 637 -6.18 2.68 -1.71
CA TRP A 637 -6.23 1.25 -1.42
C TRP A 637 -6.22 0.38 -2.69
N ARG A 638 -5.72 -0.85 -2.54
CA ARG A 638 -5.70 -1.88 -3.57
C ARG A 638 -7.05 -2.60 -3.58
N GLY A 639 -7.92 -2.27 -4.54
CA GLY A 639 -8.90 -3.25 -5.01
C GLY A 639 -8.16 -4.53 -5.41
N GLN A 640 -8.63 -5.70 -4.94
CA GLN A 640 -8.11 -6.97 -5.44
C GLN A 640 -8.64 -7.21 -6.84
#